data_AF-A0A8H4SZW3-F1
#
_entry.id   AF-A0A8H4SZW3-F1
#
_cell.length_a   1.000
_cell.length_b   1.000
_cell.length_c   1.000
_cell.angle_alpha   90.00
_cell.angle_beta   90.00
_cell.angle_gamma   90.00
#
_symmetry.space_group_name_H-M   'P 1'
#
loop_
_entity.id
_entity.type
_entity.pdbx_description
1 polymer ?
#
loop_
_entity_poly.entity_id
_entity_poly.type
_entity_poly.pdbx_seq_one_letter_code
_entity_poly.pdbx_strand_id
1 'polypeptide(L)'
;MALPPGVAEIGPEGYFVLSSSFPEEVHLRNPICVDASLCRLCRFPIDKKKNKIVTLTPDGQTSSPFIIHYEKYYAPLYIDRTLNKSFRHCVYPFCTHNRGLAVAFHTECAHMATGFEPNLARYRSVTEYSYQPVESDHERRRKILRILIEDTLRVTYGKLSPELWRIVSDNDELIRLYAIAEISLRHRQVEWSIDPSAPVWATYINIDGVEYVSSLSNSPSEGSSQVWGSTSSSTDQVLYISEDNLGIRQVIRDPGSAKSDAAYWQTIPIDNQRLSFKSDGIKLREVLKPSLYPRVFWPCLMTPSELDATNFYYAGWGEGDLIARMKIFDFNKPGTTAYSVCWAGHEMISIHVHRNNDPSNTYVSPWDNEQSEYNSRSHLKWTYHPLEQGEFVKQVWLRGPDKYDTTNPLPSLGDGGLRYHLSTPWGLQTYKRPSDTALGLVTNKDRSIVAGSFPDHHGEHTPFSKHREWLPIATTPTNTPLQVFFSPSSHGIPLIAASACSLNNDDPPPKQSPLSSVPRFNPLQALHYSSASLENVIEVLVCKSASDKDAGIIRHLDLENCRVNETKYNKVTGLLFRYANGNEASVGCFRLDLAEPPLATTDTKGLFIGTRPGRIVQIPPHVALVTLIPPETEGEWTWTELPWSGTLEWWFNPDSLDTSITHVST
;
A
#
# COMPACT_ATOMS: atom_id res chain seq x y z
N MET A 1 39.35 11.56 9.00
CA MET A 1 39.32 11.21 7.56
C MET A 1 39.18 12.53 6.80
N ALA A 2 40.08 12.84 5.86
CA ALA A 2 39.91 14.00 4.99
C ALA A 2 38.79 13.71 3.98
N LEU A 3 37.89 14.67 3.75
CA LEU A 3 36.82 14.52 2.76
C LEU A 3 37.44 14.41 1.35
N PRO A 4 36.91 13.54 0.46
CA PRO A 4 37.33 13.54 -0.93
C PRO A 4 37.00 14.89 -1.59
N PRO A 5 37.82 15.35 -2.55
CA PRO A 5 37.53 16.57 -3.29
C PRO A 5 36.20 16.45 -4.05
N GLY A 6 35.29 17.41 -3.83
CA GLY A 6 33.98 17.46 -4.49
C GLY A 6 32.77 17.07 -3.62
N VAL A 7 32.98 16.64 -2.37
CA VAL A 7 31.90 16.50 -1.39
C VAL A 7 31.57 17.88 -0.81
N ALA A 8 30.41 18.43 -1.15
CA ALA A 8 29.90 19.62 -0.50
C ALA A 8 29.17 19.23 0.79
N GLU A 9 29.60 19.79 1.92
CA GLU A 9 28.81 19.75 3.16
C GLU A 9 27.58 20.64 2.95
N ILE A 10 26.39 20.03 3.02
CA ILE A 10 25.12 20.75 2.91
C ILE A 10 24.31 20.36 4.14
N GLY A 11 24.09 21.34 5.03
CA GLY A 11 23.33 21.15 6.26
C GLY A 11 24.18 21.22 7.54
N PRO A 12 23.66 20.73 8.68
CA PRO A 12 24.38 20.66 9.96
C PRO A 12 25.65 19.80 9.85
N GLU A 13 26.57 19.93 10.82
CA GLU A 13 27.83 19.15 10.82
C GLU A 13 27.59 17.64 10.58
N GLY A 14 28.27 17.07 9.58
CA GLY A 14 28.26 15.63 9.30
C GLY A 14 27.25 15.14 8.24
N TYR A 15 26.53 16.05 7.57
CA TYR A 15 25.68 15.73 6.42
C TYR A 15 26.35 16.07 5.09
N PHE A 16 26.26 15.12 4.15
CA PHE A 16 26.90 15.25 2.84
C PHE A 16 25.96 14.82 1.71
N VAL A 17 26.08 15.50 0.56
CA VAL A 17 25.40 15.12 -0.68
C VAL A 17 26.45 14.59 -1.68
N LEU A 18 26.20 13.39 -2.22
CA LEU A 18 26.99 12.85 -3.33
C LEU A 18 26.33 13.27 -4.66
N SER A 19 27.02 14.06 -5.46
CA SER A 19 26.57 14.36 -6.83
C SER A 19 26.73 13.13 -7.73
N SER A 20 25.85 12.97 -8.71
CA SER A 20 25.77 11.80 -9.62
C SER A 20 26.89 11.71 -10.67
N SER A 21 27.94 12.53 -10.57
CA SER A 21 29.04 12.60 -11.54
C SER A 21 30.39 12.46 -10.84
N PHE A 22 30.77 11.23 -10.49
CA PHE A 22 32.13 10.91 -10.04
C PHE A 22 32.67 9.71 -10.83
N PRO A 23 33.74 9.89 -11.64
CA PRO A 23 34.34 8.82 -12.44
C PRO A 23 35.47 8.03 -11.75
N GLU A 24 35.61 8.09 -10.43
CA GLU A 24 36.67 7.32 -9.73
C GLU A 24 36.13 6.60 -8.49
N GLU A 25 36.40 5.30 -8.43
CA GLU A 25 36.10 4.36 -7.35
C GLU A 25 36.78 4.78 -6.03
N VAL A 26 36.25 5.79 -5.34
CA VAL A 26 36.60 6.05 -3.95
C VAL A 26 35.67 5.23 -3.06
N HIS A 27 36.26 4.35 -2.25
CA HIS A 27 35.62 3.49 -1.24
C HIS A 27 34.86 4.27 -0.13
N LEU A 28 33.88 5.10 -0.47
CA LEU A 28 32.81 5.46 0.46
C LEU A 28 31.91 4.23 0.61
N ARG A 29 32.24 3.42 1.62
CA ARG A 29 31.50 2.23 2.05
C ARG A 29 29.98 2.43 1.90
N ASN A 30 29.31 1.55 1.13
CA ASN A 30 27.86 1.56 0.92
C ASN A 30 27.07 1.90 2.21
N PRO A 31 26.19 2.92 2.19
CA PRO A 31 25.48 3.38 3.38
C PRO A 31 24.44 2.38 3.88
N ILE A 32 24.27 2.32 5.19
CA ILE A 32 23.23 1.52 5.86
C ILE A 32 21.89 2.25 5.70
N CYS A 33 20.88 1.55 5.16
CA CYS A 33 19.51 2.08 5.08
C CYS A 33 18.89 2.08 6.49
N VAL A 34 18.24 3.19 6.85
CA VAL A 34 17.54 3.37 8.12
C VAL A 34 16.04 3.46 7.84
N ASP A 35 15.25 2.61 8.51
CA ASP A 35 13.82 2.84 8.63
C ASP A 35 13.55 3.75 9.84
N ALA A 36 13.06 4.95 9.55
CA ALA A 36 12.70 5.96 10.53
C ALA A 36 11.25 6.41 10.39
N SER A 37 10.37 5.47 10.06
CA SER A 37 8.93 5.65 10.15
C SER A 37 8.48 5.71 11.62
N LEU A 38 8.95 4.77 12.44
CA LEU A 38 8.52 4.58 13.84
C LEU A 38 9.72 4.40 14.77
N CYS A 39 9.59 4.88 16.01
CA CYS A 39 10.56 4.58 17.06
C CYS A 39 10.38 3.15 17.57
N ARG A 40 11.43 2.34 17.51
CA ARG A 40 11.40 0.91 17.92
C ARG A 40 11.46 0.67 19.43
N LEU A 41 11.18 1.69 20.24
CA LEU A 41 11.03 1.56 21.68
C LEU A 41 9.58 1.92 22.06
N CYS A 42 9.23 3.19 21.85
CA CYS A 42 7.89 3.68 22.20
C CYS A 42 6.83 3.39 21.12
N ARG A 43 7.23 2.93 19.93
CA ARG A 43 6.34 2.57 18.80
C ARG A 43 5.51 3.73 18.21
N PHE A 44 5.86 4.97 18.52
CA PHE A 44 5.26 6.17 17.94
C PHE A 44 6.03 6.68 16.71
N PRO A 45 5.37 7.43 15.80
CA PRO A 45 6.00 8.08 14.65
C PRO A 45 7.19 8.96 15.01
N ILE A 46 8.18 8.96 14.12
CA ILE A 46 9.34 9.85 14.17
C ILE A 46 9.09 11.01 13.19
N ASP A 47 8.98 12.24 13.68
CA ASP A 47 8.98 13.43 12.83
C ASP A 47 10.41 13.66 12.31
N LYS A 48 10.61 13.31 11.04
CA LYS A 48 11.91 13.39 10.35
C LYS A 48 12.51 14.80 10.37
N LYS A 49 11.69 15.85 10.50
CA LYS A 49 12.17 17.24 10.52
C LYS A 49 12.55 17.73 11.92
N LYS A 50 11.95 17.16 12.96
CA LYS A 50 12.08 17.68 14.34
C LYS A 50 12.80 16.73 15.29
N ASN A 51 12.61 15.43 15.13
CA ASN A 51 13.12 14.46 16.08
C ASN A 51 14.56 14.08 15.79
N LYS A 52 15.41 14.17 16.82
CA LYS A 52 16.70 13.49 16.85
C LYS A 52 16.47 12.01 17.10
N ILE A 53 17.19 11.19 16.35
CA ILE A 53 17.14 9.75 16.44
C ILE A 53 18.52 9.17 16.74
N VAL A 54 18.50 7.97 17.29
CA VAL A 54 19.64 7.07 17.39
C VAL A 54 19.27 5.80 16.64
N THR A 55 20.23 5.18 15.96
CA THR A 55 19.97 3.98 15.15
C THR A 55 20.79 2.79 15.64
N LEU A 56 20.14 1.63 15.75
CA LEU A 56 20.81 0.36 15.99
C LEU A 56 21.04 -0.34 14.65
N THR A 57 22.30 -0.62 14.36
CA THR A 57 22.73 -1.30 13.14
C THR A 57 22.44 -2.81 13.21
N PRO A 58 22.38 -3.51 12.06
CA PRO A 58 22.17 -4.96 12.03
C PRO A 58 23.20 -5.77 12.83
N ASP A 59 24.43 -5.27 12.96
CA ASP A 59 25.51 -5.83 13.76
C ASP A 59 25.49 -5.40 15.24
N GLY A 60 24.40 -4.77 15.70
CA GLY A 60 24.15 -4.48 17.12
C GLY A 60 24.85 -3.23 17.67
N GLN A 61 25.40 -2.36 16.81
CA GLN A 61 26.06 -1.11 17.23
C GLN A 61 25.06 0.05 17.21
N THR A 62 25.22 0.99 18.14
CA THR A 62 24.33 2.14 18.30
C THR A 62 25.02 3.42 17.83
N SER A 63 24.37 4.19 16.98
CA SER A 63 24.94 5.43 16.42
C SER A 63 24.87 6.63 17.36
N SER A 64 25.62 7.66 17.02
CA SER A 64 25.49 9.01 17.57
C SER A 64 24.13 9.61 17.20
N PRO A 65 23.52 10.48 18.03
CA PRO A 65 22.24 11.12 17.71
C PRO A 65 22.30 12.02 16.47
N PHE A 66 21.31 11.91 15.57
CA PHE A 66 21.21 12.72 14.35
C PHE A 66 19.76 12.91 13.89
N ILE A 67 19.50 13.84 12.96
CA ILE A 67 18.17 14.09 12.36
C ILE A 67 18.13 13.52 10.94
N ILE A 68 17.07 12.83 10.53
CA ILE A 68 17.01 12.40 9.12
C ILE A 68 16.52 13.55 8.25
N HIS A 69 17.44 14.16 7.52
CA HIS A 69 17.09 15.12 6.47
C HIS A 69 16.58 14.37 5.23
N TYR A 70 15.50 14.90 4.64
CA TYR A 70 14.98 14.46 3.35
C TYR A 70 14.87 15.70 2.47
N GLU A 71 15.64 15.73 1.38
CA GLU A 71 15.50 16.74 0.34
C GLU A 71 14.89 16.10 -0.91
N LYS A 72 14.06 16.87 -1.63
CA LYS A 72 13.23 16.38 -2.74
C LYS A 72 14.02 15.72 -3.89
N TYR A 73 15.32 16.04 -4.02
CA TYR A 73 16.16 15.62 -5.15
C TYR A 73 17.34 14.73 -4.75
N TYR A 74 17.69 14.66 -3.47
CA TYR A 74 18.78 13.84 -2.94
C TYR A 74 18.46 13.34 -1.53
N ALA A 75 18.80 12.09 -1.23
CA ALA A 75 18.76 11.58 0.14
C ALA A 75 20.12 11.89 0.80
N PRO A 76 20.21 12.91 1.67
CA PRO A 76 21.47 13.27 2.30
C PRO A 76 21.98 12.10 3.15
N LEU A 77 23.30 11.92 3.14
CA LEU A 77 23.99 10.89 3.89
C LEU A 77 24.45 11.47 5.22
N TYR A 78 24.11 10.79 6.32
CA TYR A 78 24.68 11.07 7.62
C TYR A 78 25.92 10.19 7.84
N ILE A 79 27.05 10.77 8.23
CA ILE A 79 28.27 10.02 8.54
C ILE A 79 28.50 10.04 10.04
N ASP A 80 28.38 8.88 10.67
CA ASP A 80 28.76 8.69 12.06
C ASP A 80 30.26 8.45 12.15
N ARG A 81 30.99 9.46 12.64
CA ARG A 81 32.44 9.40 12.81
C ARG A 81 32.87 8.41 13.90
N THR A 82 32.03 8.15 14.89
CA THR A 82 32.34 7.23 16.01
C THR A 82 32.27 5.78 15.55
N LEU A 83 31.25 5.42 14.77
CA LEU A 83 31.09 4.08 14.21
C LEU A 83 31.83 3.88 12.89
N ASN A 84 32.32 4.95 12.27
CA ASN A 84 32.87 4.96 10.91
C ASN A 84 31.90 4.30 9.89
N LYS A 85 30.62 4.67 9.99
CA LYS A 85 29.51 4.17 9.17
C LYS A 85 28.69 5.35 8.63
N SER A 86 28.16 5.18 7.42
CA SER A 86 27.23 6.13 6.81
C SER A 86 25.81 5.57 6.82
N PHE A 87 24.86 6.46 7.05
CA PHE A 87 23.43 6.16 7.15
C PHE A 87 22.66 6.96 6.11
N ARG A 88 21.67 6.31 5.50
CA ARG A 88 20.70 6.97 4.62
C ARG A 88 19.29 6.59 5.01
N HIS A 89 18.35 7.51 4.82
CA HIS A 89 16.94 7.17 4.90
C HIS A 89 16.61 6.08 3.87
N CYS A 90 15.91 5.04 4.29
CA CYS A 90 15.42 4.03 3.37
C CYS A 90 14.31 4.62 2.49
N VAL A 91 14.57 4.75 1.18
CA VAL A 91 13.56 5.08 0.19
C VAL A 91 13.15 3.77 -0.49
N TYR A 92 12.21 3.09 0.11
CA TYR A 92 11.60 1.88 -0.44
C TYR A 92 10.71 2.26 -1.65
N PRO A 93 10.67 1.47 -2.76
CA PRO A 93 11.29 0.17 -3.04
C PRO A 93 12.74 0.20 -3.56
N PHE A 94 13.32 1.37 -3.77
CA PHE A 94 14.62 1.50 -4.45
C PHE A 94 15.84 1.08 -3.58
N CYS A 95 15.67 0.73 -2.30
CA CYS A 95 16.74 0.20 -1.45
C CYS A 95 16.70 -1.33 -1.35
N THR A 96 17.74 -2.01 -1.85
CA THR A 96 17.94 -3.47 -1.73
C THR A 96 18.54 -3.91 -0.39
N HIS A 97 18.63 -3.00 0.60
CA HIS A 97 19.18 -3.24 1.94
C HIS A 97 20.50 -4.06 1.98
N ASN A 98 21.45 -3.82 1.07
CA ASN A 98 22.66 -4.65 0.89
C ASN A 98 23.54 -4.84 2.15
N ARG A 99 23.35 -4.05 3.22
CA ARG A 99 24.04 -4.17 4.52
C ARG A 99 23.08 -4.36 5.70
N GLY A 100 21.85 -4.75 5.41
CA GLY A 100 20.74 -4.82 6.35
C GLY A 100 20.06 -3.47 6.60
N LEU A 101 18.94 -3.54 7.31
CA LEU A 101 18.11 -2.40 7.70
C LEU A 101 18.41 -2.03 9.16
N ALA A 102 18.87 -0.80 9.38
CA ALA A 102 19.02 -0.25 10.72
C ALA A 102 17.66 0.23 11.24
N VAL A 103 17.45 0.07 12.55
CA VAL A 103 16.22 0.48 13.24
C VAL A 103 16.43 1.79 13.98
N ALA A 104 15.44 2.69 13.93
CA ALA A 104 15.51 4.00 14.57
C ALA A 104 14.80 4.05 15.93
N PHE A 105 15.34 4.87 16.83
CA PHE A 105 14.76 5.23 18.11
C PHE A 105 14.79 6.74 18.30
N HIS A 106 13.80 7.32 18.96
CA HIS A 106 13.95 8.66 19.51
C HIS A 106 15.15 8.68 20.47
N THR A 107 15.99 9.72 20.40
CA THR A 107 17.13 9.86 21.31
C THR A 107 16.69 9.83 22.78
N GLU A 108 15.59 10.49 23.12
CA GLU A 108 14.99 10.48 24.45
C GLU A 108 14.52 9.08 24.87
N CYS A 109 13.86 8.34 23.96
CA CYS A 109 13.44 6.97 24.25
C CYS A 109 14.64 6.05 24.51
N ALA A 110 15.70 6.17 23.72
CA ALA A 110 16.92 5.40 23.94
C ALA A 110 17.53 5.71 25.32
N HIS A 111 17.53 6.99 25.73
CA HIS A 111 17.96 7.40 27.06
C HIS A 111 17.06 6.85 28.18
N MET A 112 15.73 6.89 28.03
CA MET A 112 14.80 6.30 29.01
C MET A 112 15.00 4.78 29.13
N ALA A 113 15.21 4.09 28.02
CA ALA A 113 15.38 2.64 27.99
C ALA A 113 16.64 2.16 28.73
N THR A 114 17.70 2.96 28.79
CA THR A 114 18.93 2.58 29.51
C THR A 114 18.71 2.40 31.01
N GLY A 115 17.71 3.07 31.58
CA GLY A 115 17.32 2.91 32.98
C GLY A 115 16.73 1.55 33.31
N PHE A 116 16.25 0.80 32.32
CA PHE A 116 15.66 -0.53 32.51
C PHE A 116 16.54 -1.65 31.93
N GLU A 117 16.99 -1.49 30.69
CA GLU A 117 17.85 -2.45 29.99
C GLU A 117 18.79 -1.67 29.06
N PRO A 118 20.11 -1.63 29.34
CA PRO A 118 21.05 -0.80 28.59
C PRO A 118 21.29 -1.28 27.15
N ASN A 119 21.03 -2.57 26.86
CA ASN A 119 21.24 -3.11 25.53
C ASN A 119 19.98 -2.96 24.66
N LEU A 120 19.97 -1.95 23.78
CA LEU A 120 18.89 -1.68 22.83
C LEU A 120 18.55 -2.87 21.92
N ALA A 121 19.50 -3.77 21.67
CA ALA A 121 19.26 -4.96 20.84
C ALA A 121 18.22 -5.90 21.46
N ARG A 122 18.02 -5.90 22.78
CA ARG A 122 17.00 -6.73 23.45
C ARG A 122 15.57 -6.27 23.17
N TYR A 123 15.37 -5.00 22.89
CA TYR A 123 14.04 -4.49 22.54
C TYR A 123 13.64 -4.80 21.10
N ARG A 124 14.63 -5.08 20.23
CA ARG A 124 14.43 -5.23 18.79
C ARG A 124 13.37 -6.28 18.44
N SER A 125 13.41 -7.44 19.09
CA SER A 125 12.49 -8.56 18.84
C SER A 125 11.09 -8.28 19.36
N VAL A 126 10.98 -7.66 20.54
CA VAL A 126 9.71 -7.41 21.24
C VAL A 126 8.83 -6.41 20.50
N THR A 127 9.46 -5.37 19.94
CA THR A 127 8.78 -4.30 19.23
C THR A 127 8.82 -4.48 17.71
N GLU A 128 9.15 -5.68 17.25
CA GLU A 128 9.19 -5.97 15.81
C GLU A 128 7.78 -5.96 15.23
N TYR A 129 7.59 -5.23 14.14
CA TYR A 129 6.34 -5.26 13.41
C TYR A 129 6.43 -6.31 12.31
N SER A 130 5.48 -7.25 12.30
CA SER A 130 5.31 -8.21 11.21
C SER A 130 4.83 -7.51 9.93
N TYR A 131 4.13 -6.39 10.08
CA TYR A 131 3.73 -5.44 9.03
C TYR A 131 3.47 -4.06 9.65
N GLN A 132 3.52 -3.01 8.85
CA GLN A 132 3.35 -1.64 9.35
C GLN A 132 1.89 -1.40 9.77
N PRO A 133 1.62 -0.88 11.00
CA PRO A 133 0.28 -0.48 11.40
C PRO A 133 -0.21 0.74 10.62
N VAL A 134 -1.53 0.86 10.50
CA VAL A 134 -2.22 2.01 9.92
C VAL A 134 -2.10 3.23 10.84
N GLU A 135 -2.10 4.45 10.31
CA GLU A 135 -1.94 5.68 11.12
C GLU A 135 -2.99 5.80 12.24
N SER A 136 -4.23 5.40 11.97
CA SER A 136 -5.30 5.42 12.97
C SER A 136 -5.03 4.53 14.20
N ASP A 137 -4.19 3.51 14.07
CA ASP A 137 -3.78 2.66 15.18
C ASP A 137 -2.85 3.43 16.15
N HIS A 138 -2.06 4.38 15.66
CA HIS A 138 -1.22 5.22 16.51
C HIS A 138 -2.05 6.12 17.43
N GLU A 139 -3.09 6.75 16.89
CA GLU A 139 -4.01 7.60 17.66
C GLU A 139 -4.82 6.77 18.67
N ARG A 140 -5.34 5.62 18.24
CA ARG A 140 -6.02 4.65 19.11
C ARG A 140 -5.10 4.24 20.27
N ARG A 141 -3.87 3.84 19.96
CA ARG A 141 -2.88 3.39 20.95
C ARG A 141 -2.50 4.50 21.92
N ARG A 142 -2.26 5.73 21.44
CA ARG A 142 -2.01 6.90 22.29
C ARG A 142 -3.15 7.10 23.29
N LYS A 143 -4.40 7.06 22.81
CA LYS A 143 -5.58 7.22 23.65
C LYS A 143 -5.68 6.12 24.72
N ILE A 144 -5.41 4.87 24.36
CA ILE A 144 -5.45 3.74 25.31
C ILE A 144 -4.35 3.89 26.37
N LEU A 145 -3.11 4.15 25.96
CA LEU A 145 -1.99 4.32 26.90
C LEU A 145 -2.25 5.45 27.89
N ARG A 146 -2.81 6.57 27.43
CA ARG A 146 -3.23 7.65 28.31
C ARG A 146 -4.21 7.19 29.38
N ILE A 147 -5.26 6.45 28.99
CA ILE A 147 -6.27 5.94 29.93
C ILE A 147 -5.62 5.00 30.96
N LEU A 148 -4.73 4.11 30.51
CA LEU A 148 -4.00 3.19 31.40
C LEU A 148 -3.12 3.95 32.40
N ILE A 149 -2.42 5.01 31.95
CA ILE A 149 -1.61 5.87 32.81
C ILE A 149 -2.50 6.60 33.82
N GLU A 150 -3.59 7.20 33.35
CA GLU A 150 -4.56 7.92 34.19
C GLU A 150 -5.10 7.00 35.30
N ASP A 151 -5.56 5.80 34.94
CA ASP A 151 -6.09 4.83 35.90
C ASP A 151 -5.02 4.38 36.90
N THR A 152 -3.80 4.09 36.43
CA THR A 152 -2.68 3.68 37.28
C THR A 152 -2.28 4.78 38.26
N LEU A 153 -2.17 6.02 37.80
CA LEU A 153 -1.84 7.18 38.63
C LEU A 153 -2.96 7.48 39.63
N ARG A 154 -4.21 7.40 39.21
CA ARG A 154 -5.38 7.59 40.08
C ARG A 154 -5.41 6.56 41.19
N VAL A 155 -5.18 5.28 40.89
CA VAL A 155 -5.13 4.20 41.90
C VAL A 155 -3.95 4.38 42.85
N THR A 156 -2.78 4.76 42.33
CA THR A 156 -1.55 4.83 43.14
C THR A 156 -1.50 6.09 44.02
N TYR A 157 -1.94 7.24 43.51
CA TYR A 157 -1.73 8.54 44.15
C TYR A 157 -3.01 9.28 44.56
N GLY A 158 -4.19 8.90 44.04
CA GLY A 158 -5.53 9.14 44.60
C GLY A 158 -6.03 10.56 44.89
N LYS A 159 -5.25 11.63 44.62
CA LYS A 159 -5.49 12.96 45.21
C LYS A 159 -5.81 14.10 44.24
N LEU A 160 -5.73 13.89 42.92
CA LEU A 160 -6.04 14.93 41.93
C LEU A 160 -7.40 14.69 41.26
N SER A 161 -7.99 15.75 40.71
CA SER A 161 -9.20 15.66 39.90
C SER A 161 -8.93 14.94 38.56
N PRO A 162 -9.97 14.37 37.93
CA PRO A 162 -9.82 13.69 36.64
C PRO A 162 -9.18 14.57 35.56
N GLU A 163 -9.48 15.87 35.55
CA GLU A 163 -8.92 16.83 34.58
C GLU A 163 -7.41 16.99 34.74
N LEU A 164 -6.92 17.02 35.98
CA LEU A 164 -5.49 17.10 36.27
C LEU A 164 -4.77 15.80 35.90
N TRP A 165 -5.38 14.64 36.18
CA TRP A 165 -4.82 13.37 35.71
C TRP A 165 -4.78 13.26 34.19
N ARG A 166 -5.79 13.80 33.52
CA ARG A 166 -5.82 13.88 32.06
C ARG A 166 -4.68 14.73 31.52
N ILE A 167 -4.42 15.90 32.09
CA ILE A 167 -3.30 16.76 31.71
C ILE A 167 -1.95 16.04 31.90
N VAL A 168 -1.76 15.35 33.02
CA VAL A 168 -0.53 14.62 33.31
C VAL A 168 -0.36 13.42 32.36
N SER A 169 -1.42 12.65 32.14
CA SER A 169 -1.40 11.46 31.28
C SER A 169 -1.33 11.80 29.78
N ASP A 170 -1.74 13.00 29.36
CA ASP A 170 -1.55 13.52 28.00
C ASP A 170 -0.09 13.92 27.69
N ASN A 171 0.83 13.87 28.68
CA ASN A 171 2.24 14.18 28.46
C ASN A 171 2.95 13.12 27.60
N ASP A 172 3.53 13.56 26.47
CA ASP A 172 4.21 12.69 25.50
C ASP A 172 5.37 11.88 26.06
N GLU A 173 6.18 12.47 26.94
CA GLU A 173 7.33 11.80 27.56
C GLU A 173 6.85 10.68 28.49
N LEU A 174 5.80 10.95 29.28
CA LEU A 174 5.21 9.95 30.17
C LEU A 174 4.58 8.79 29.39
N ILE A 175 3.87 9.07 28.30
CA ILE A 175 3.29 8.03 27.43
C ILE A 175 4.41 7.15 26.84
N ARG A 176 5.51 7.76 26.38
CA ARG A 176 6.66 7.03 25.84
C ARG A 176 7.37 6.22 26.91
N LEU A 177 7.57 6.79 28.10
CA LEU A 177 8.20 6.11 29.24
C LEU A 177 7.38 4.90 29.68
N TYR A 178 6.06 5.05 29.83
CA TYR A 178 5.17 3.96 30.18
C TYR A 178 5.26 2.82 29.16
N ALA A 179 5.19 3.14 27.86
CA ALA A 179 5.29 2.15 26.79
C ALA A 179 6.63 1.37 26.80
N ILE A 180 7.73 2.02 27.21
CA ILE A 180 9.04 1.38 27.34
C ILE A 180 9.08 0.52 28.61
N ALA A 181 8.66 1.06 29.76
CA ALA A 181 8.69 0.35 31.03
C ALA A 181 7.86 -0.95 31.00
N GLU A 182 6.69 -0.92 30.34
CA GLU A 182 5.80 -2.08 30.23
C GLU A 182 6.46 -3.30 29.55
N ILE A 183 7.31 -3.05 28.55
CA ILE A 183 8.04 -4.09 27.80
C ILE A 183 9.37 -4.48 28.45
N SER A 184 10.01 -3.58 29.21
CA SER A 184 11.33 -3.84 29.80
C SER A 184 11.32 -4.84 30.97
N LEU A 185 10.20 -4.96 31.68
CA LEU A 185 10.15 -5.64 32.99
C LEU A 185 9.74 -7.12 32.95
N ARG A 186 9.75 -7.77 31.77
CA ARG A 186 9.09 -9.09 31.59
C ARG A 186 10.03 -10.22 31.10
N HIS A 187 9.65 -11.47 31.41
CA HIS A 187 10.44 -12.71 31.31
C HIS A 187 10.83 -13.07 29.85
N ARG A 188 11.72 -14.08 29.67
CA ARG A 188 12.49 -14.32 28.44
C ARG A 188 12.58 -15.80 28.05
N GLN A 189 11.43 -16.44 27.79
CA GLN A 189 11.45 -17.74 27.11
C GLN A 189 11.17 -17.53 25.62
N VAL A 190 12.07 -18.05 24.78
CA VAL A 190 12.14 -17.72 23.34
C VAL A 190 11.48 -18.80 22.47
N GLU A 191 11.35 -20.03 22.99
CA GLU A 191 10.76 -21.14 22.24
C GLU A 191 9.77 -21.93 23.10
N TRP A 192 8.67 -22.30 22.44
CA TRP A 192 7.58 -23.08 23.02
C TRP A 192 7.23 -24.22 22.07
N SER A 193 7.02 -25.41 22.63
CA SER A 193 6.53 -26.56 21.87
C SER A 193 5.43 -27.27 22.64
N ILE A 194 4.34 -27.57 21.94
CA ILE A 194 3.18 -28.26 22.49
C ILE A 194 2.88 -29.51 21.69
N ASP A 195 2.37 -30.53 22.37
CA ASP A 195 1.66 -31.62 21.73
C ASP A 195 0.20 -31.19 21.50
N PRO A 196 -0.25 -31.00 20.25
CA PRO A 196 -1.63 -30.61 19.99
C PRO A 196 -2.62 -31.70 20.45
N SER A 197 -2.25 -32.97 20.49
CA SER A 197 -3.15 -34.08 20.84
C SER A 197 -3.50 -34.16 22.33
N ALA A 198 -2.74 -33.47 23.18
CA ALA A 198 -3.00 -33.31 24.60
C ALA A 198 -3.82 -32.02 24.89
N PRO A 199 -4.42 -31.90 26.08
CA PRO A 199 -4.97 -30.62 26.53
C PRO A 199 -3.91 -29.52 26.48
N VAL A 200 -4.29 -28.34 26.04
CA VAL A 200 -3.39 -27.17 25.96
C VAL A 200 -3.96 -26.01 26.74
N TRP A 201 -3.06 -25.37 27.48
CA TRP A 201 -3.30 -24.22 28.34
C TRP A 201 -2.47 -23.05 27.82
N ALA A 202 -3.05 -21.85 27.81
CA ALA A 202 -2.39 -20.62 27.42
C ALA A 202 -2.31 -19.66 28.60
N THR A 203 -1.22 -18.91 28.68
CA THR A 203 -1.19 -17.67 29.46
C THR A 203 -1.21 -16.48 28.54
N TYR A 204 -1.74 -15.36 29.01
CA TYR A 204 -1.92 -14.16 28.23
C TYR A 204 -1.20 -12.98 28.86
N ILE A 205 -0.82 -12.04 28.00
CA ILE A 205 -0.19 -10.80 28.39
C ILE A 205 -0.87 -9.63 27.71
N ASN A 206 -1.16 -8.59 28.48
CA ASN A 206 -1.65 -7.33 27.94
C ASN A 206 -0.47 -6.40 27.62
N ILE A 207 -0.44 -5.86 26.40
CA ILE A 207 0.50 -4.85 25.93
C ILE A 207 -0.31 -3.76 25.23
N ASP A 208 -0.19 -2.51 25.70
CA ASP A 208 -0.98 -1.36 25.23
C ASP A 208 -2.50 -1.60 25.17
N GLY A 209 -3.05 -2.38 26.11
CA GLY A 209 -4.48 -2.71 26.14
C GLY A 209 -4.88 -3.86 25.22
N VAL A 210 -3.95 -4.46 24.49
CA VAL A 210 -4.20 -5.62 23.60
C VAL A 210 -3.67 -6.90 24.24
N GLU A 211 -4.50 -7.95 24.24
CA GLU A 211 -4.16 -9.26 24.79
C GLU A 211 -3.44 -10.13 23.74
N TYR A 212 -2.30 -10.69 24.13
CA TYR A 212 -1.45 -11.58 23.35
C TYR A 212 -1.22 -12.90 24.06
N VAL A 213 -1.02 -13.98 23.31
CA VAL A 213 -0.61 -15.27 23.87
C VAL A 213 0.85 -15.17 24.32
N SER A 214 1.08 -15.34 25.63
CA SER A 214 2.43 -15.27 26.22
C SER A 214 3.12 -16.63 26.19
N SER A 215 2.39 -17.69 26.55
CA SER A 215 2.91 -19.06 26.54
C SER A 215 1.83 -20.09 26.26
N LEU A 216 2.27 -21.27 25.81
CA LEU A 216 1.43 -22.46 25.61
C LEU A 216 2.08 -23.66 26.30
N SER A 217 1.29 -24.45 27.01
CA SER A 217 1.74 -25.65 27.73
C SER A 217 0.71 -26.77 27.69
N ASN A 218 1.18 -28.03 27.78
CA ASN A 218 0.30 -29.19 27.91
C ASN A 218 -0.17 -29.45 29.35
N SER A 219 0.15 -28.55 30.28
CA SER A 219 -0.22 -28.64 31.70
C SER A 219 -0.63 -27.27 32.22
N PRO A 220 -1.62 -27.20 33.12
CA PRO A 220 -2.05 -25.93 33.68
C PRO A 220 -0.93 -25.31 34.51
N SER A 221 -0.76 -24.00 34.37
CA SER A 221 0.08 -23.15 35.20
C SER A 221 -0.75 -22.04 35.85
N GLU A 222 -0.18 -21.36 36.84
CA GLU A 222 -0.84 -20.22 37.48
C GLU A 222 -1.22 -19.15 36.45
N GLY A 223 -2.48 -18.71 36.47
CA GLY A 223 -3.00 -17.73 35.50
C GLY A 223 -3.22 -18.26 34.09
N SER A 224 -3.03 -19.56 33.83
CA SER A 224 -3.35 -20.16 32.54
C SER A 224 -4.85 -20.45 32.39
N SER A 225 -5.37 -20.27 31.18
CA SER A 225 -6.71 -20.70 30.80
C SER A 225 -6.63 -21.83 29.78
N GLN A 226 -7.55 -22.79 29.87
CA GLN A 226 -7.61 -23.90 28.95
C GLN A 226 -8.00 -23.41 27.56
N VAL A 227 -7.20 -23.75 26.55
CA VAL A 227 -7.47 -23.41 25.15
C VAL A 227 -8.31 -24.50 24.51
N TRP A 228 -7.93 -25.77 24.75
CA TRP A 228 -8.74 -26.94 24.40
C TRP A 228 -8.46 -28.13 25.33
N GLY A 229 -9.43 -29.04 25.41
CA GLY A 229 -9.31 -30.32 26.12
C GLY A 229 -8.72 -31.45 25.27
N SER A 230 -8.52 -32.61 25.89
CA SER A 230 -8.14 -33.82 25.17
C SER A 230 -9.29 -34.21 24.23
N THR A 231 -9.02 -34.24 22.93
CA THR A 231 -10.04 -34.55 21.91
C THR A 231 -10.17 -36.06 21.72
N SER A 232 -11.40 -36.56 21.82
CA SER A 232 -11.80 -37.88 21.33
C SER A 232 -12.02 -37.83 19.81
N SER A 233 -11.11 -38.44 19.05
CA SER A 233 -11.33 -39.03 17.71
C SER A 233 -12.27 -38.29 16.74
N SER A 234 -12.00 -37.04 16.36
CA SER A 234 -12.53 -36.46 15.12
C SER A 234 -11.43 -36.39 14.05
N THR A 235 -11.81 -36.66 12.81
CA THR A 235 -10.91 -36.95 11.68
C THR A 235 -10.24 -35.74 11.05
N ASP A 236 -10.65 -34.50 11.36
CA ASP A 236 -9.98 -33.27 10.91
C ASP A 236 -9.58 -32.42 12.11
N GLN A 237 -8.36 -32.63 12.63
CA GLN A 237 -7.81 -31.80 13.69
C GLN A 237 -7.17 -30.55 13.06
N VAL A 238 -7.83 -29.40 13.19
CA VAL A 238 -7.34 -28.12 12.68
C VAL A 238 -7.21 -27.12 13.81
N LEU A 239 -6.19 -26.25 13.72
CA LEU A 239 -5.99 -25.11 14.59
C LEU A 239 -6.15 -23.82 13.80
N TYR A 240 -6.80 -22.85 14.42
CA TYR A 240 -6.92 -21.49 13.92
C TYR A 240 -6.10 -20.57 14.80
N ILE A 241 -5.26 -19.75 14.16
CA ILE A 241 -4.37 -18.82 14.84
C ILE A 241 -4.66 -17.43 14.35
N SER A 242 -4.92 -16.51 15.27
CA SER A 242 -5.01 -15.09 14.96
C SER A 242 -3.75 -14.35 15.36
N GLU A 243 -3.25 -13.49 14.47
CA GLU A 243 -2.11 -12.62 14.70
C GLU A 243 -2.33 -11.21 14.17
N ASP A 244 -1.72 -10.23 14.81
CA ASP A 244 -1.67 -8.85 14.33
C ASP A 244 -0.22 -8.46 13.97
N ASN A 245 0.05 -7.16 13.88
CA ASN A 245 1.37 -6.62 13.59
C ASN A 245 2.42 -6.92 14.68
N LEU A 246 2.00 -7.28 15.89
CA LEU A 246 2.86 -7.51 17.05
C LEU A 246 2.91 -8.96 17.51
N GLY A 247 1.95 -9.81 17.20
CA GLY A 247 2.07 -11.23 17.48
C GLY A 247 0.75 -11.98 17.57
N ILE A 248 0.83 -13.19 18.10
CA ILE A 248 -0.28 -14.11 18.18
C ILE A 248 -1.24 -13.65 19.29
N ARG A 249 -2.50 -13.45 18.91
CA ARG A 249 -3.58 -13.01 19.79
C ARG A 249 -4.40 -14.19 20.30
N GLN A 250 -4.68 -15.16 19.43
CA GLN A 250 -5.44 -16.34 19.80
C GLN A 250 -4.93 -17.59 19.09
N VAL A 251 -5.09 -18.72 19.77
CA VAL A 251 -4.96 -20.07 19.21
C VAL A 251 -6.23 -20.78 19.62
N ILE A 252 -7.01 -21.32 18.68
CA ILE A 252 -8.30 -21.97 18.97
C ILE A 252 -8.50 -23.20 18.07
N ARG A 253 -9.36 -24.12 18.50
CA ARG A 253 -9.83 -25.25 17.68
C ARG A 253 -11.26 -25.08 17.17
N ASP A 254 -12.09 -24.44 17.98
CA ASP A 254 -13.48 -24.18 17.65
C ASP A 254 -13.61 -22.76 17.05
N PRO A 255 -13.96 -22.62 15.77
CA PRO A 255 -14.22 -21.31 15.16
C PRO A 255 -15.26 -20.48 15.93
N GLY A 256 -16.23 -21.11 16.60
CA GLY A 256 -17.25 -20.42 17.40
C GLY A 256 -16.69 -19.69 18.63
N SER A 257 -15.47 -20.02 19.04
CA SER A 257 -14.77 -19.38 20.17
C SER A 257 -13.93 -18.16 19.78
N ALA A 258 -13.88 -17.80 18.50
CA ALA A 258 -13.11 -16.67 18.01
C ALA A 258 -13.59 -15.34 18.60
N LYS A 259 -12.65 -14.50 19.03
CA LYS A 259 -12.97 -13.13 19.45
C LYS A 259 -12.98 -12.25 18.19
N SER A 260 -13.99 -11.39 18.05
CA SER A 260 -14.10 -10.46 16.93
C SER A 260 -13.16 -9.28 17.15
N ASP A 261 -11.92 -9.46 16.74
CA ASP A 261 -10.83 -8.50 16.93
C ASP A 261 -10.05 -8.35 15.61
N ALA A 262 -9.54 -7.14 15.34
CA ALA A 262 -8.77 -6.85 14.12
C ALA A 262 -7.44 -7.63 14.11
N ALA A 263 -7.46 -8.81 13.51
CA ALA A 263 -6.32 -9.71 13.38
C ALA A 263 -6.45 -10.51 12.08
N TYR A 264 -5.32 -11.00 11.60
CA TYR A 264 -5.24 -11.96 10.51
C TYR A 264 -5.29 -13.39 11.05
N TRP A 265 -5.90 -14.29 10.30
CA TRP A 265 -6.10 -15.69 10.64
C TRP A 265 -5.27 -16.61 9.75
N GLN A 266 -4.79 -17.69 10.36
CA GLN A 266 -4.19 -18.83 9.67
C GLN A 266 -4.87 -20.13 10.09
N THR A 267 -4.92 -21.07 9.15
CA THR A 267 -5.52 -22.39 9.34
C THR A 267 -4.44 -23.45 9.20
N ILE A 268 -4.28 -24.23 10.26
CA ILE A 268 -3.15 -25.13 10.47
C ILE A 268 -3.67 -26.57 10.62
N PRO A 269 -3.25 -27.51 9.75
CA PRO A 269 -3.58 -28.91 9.94
C PRO A 269 -2.73 -29.48 11.09
N ILE A 270 -3.34 -30.31 11.94
CA ILE A 270 -2.64 -31.06 12.99
C ILE A 270 -2.34 -32.46 12.48
N ASP A 271 -1.06 -32.82 12.40
CA ASP A 271 -0.56 -34.11 11.94
C ASP A 271 0.03 -34.97 13.08
N ASN A 272 -0.44 -34.77 14.32
CA ASN A 272 0.07 -35.39 15.56
C ASN A 272 1.55 -35.08 15.86
N GLN A 273 2.19 -34.11 15.18
CA GLN A 273 3.54 -33.65 15.52
C GLN A 273 3.51 -32.53 16.55
N ARG A 274 4.64 -32.33 17.25
CA ARG A 274 4.80 -31.19 18.16
C ARG A 274 4.80 -29.88 17.37
N LEU A 275 3.88 -28.98 17.70
CA LEU A 275 3.84 -27.64 17.15
C LEU A 275 4.82 -26.74 17.88
N SER A 276 5.63 -26.01 17.13
CA SER A 276 6.66 -25.13 17.68
C SER A 276 6.35 -23.67 17.35
N PHE A 277 6.52 -22.80 18.35
CA PHE A 277 6.22 -21.38 18.26
C PHE A 277 7.48 -20.56 18.57
N LYS A 278 7.67 -19.51 17.78
CA LYS A 278 8.68 -18.48 18.02
C LYS A 278 8.11 -17.44 18.98
N SER A 279 8.83 -17.12 20.04
CA SER A 279 8.51 -16.05 20.99
C SER A 279 9.52 -14.91 20.86
N ASP A 280 9.10 -13.68 21.13
CA ASP A 280 10.01 -12.54 21.27
C ASP A 280 10.61 -12.40 22.68
N GLY A 281 10.28 -13.34 23.57
CA GLY A 281 10.58 -13.35 25.00
C GLY A 281 9.35 -13.12 25.85
N ILE A 282 8.41 -12.29 25.38
CA ILE A 282 7.23 -11.83 26.12
C ILE A 282 5.94 -12.45 25.58
N LYS A 283 5.84 -12.58 24.25
CA LYS A 283 4.68 -13.10 23.54
C LYS A 283 5.07 -13.98 22.36
N LEU A 284 4.17 -14.87 21.98
CA LEU A 284 4.30 -15.67 20.77
C LEU A 284 4.14 -14.79 19.53
N ARG A 285 4.99 -15.03 18.53
CA ARG A 285 5.11 -14.21 17.32
C ARG A 285 4.70 -14.93 16.06
N GLU A 286 5.08 -16.19 15.93
CA GLU A 286 4.96 -16.94 14.69
C GLU A 286 4.96 -18.44 15.00
N VAL A 287 4.22 -19.20 14.20
CA VAL A 287 4.30 -20.66 14.21
C VAL A 287 5.37 -21.11 13.23
N LEU A 288 6.32 -21.93 13.69
CA LEU A 288 7.51 -22.29 12.91
C LEU A 288 7.21 -23.23 11.73
N LYS A 289 6.06 -23.93 11.74
CA LYS A 289 5.35 -24.71 10.67
C LYS A 289 4.24 -25.54 11.34
N PRO A 290 3.06 -25.85 10.73
CA PRO A 290 2.64 -25.67 9.34
C PRO A 290 1.40 -24.75 9.15
N SER A 291 1.18 -24.23 7.95
CA SER A 291 -0.11 -23.73 7.46
C SER A 291 -0.46 -24.56 6.23
N LEU A 292 -1.76 -24.75 5.91
CA LEU A 292 -2.16 -25.35 4.62
C LEU A 292 -1.56 -24.57 3.44
N TYR A 293 -1.44 -23.26 3.62
CA TYR A 293 -0.93 -22.32 2.63
C TYR A 293 0.08 -21.42 3.34
N PRO A 294 1.35 -21.85 3.43
CA PRO A 294 2.37 -21.04 4.08
C PRO A 294 2.42 -19.68 3.41
N ARG A 295 2.41 -18.60 4.20
CA ARG A 295 2.48 -17.19 3.75
C ARG A 295 1.18 -16.57 3.27
N VAL A 296 0.03 -17.21 3.45
CA VAL A 296 -1.28 -16.56 3.28
C VAL A 296 -1.95 -16.33 4.64
N PHE A 297 -2.44 -15.12 4.84
CA PHE A 297 -3.10 -14.66 6.06
C PHE A 297 -4.45 -14.05 5.70
N TRP A 298 -5.50 -14.49 6.40
CA TRP A 298 -6.88 -14.17 6.05
C TRP A 298 -7.46 -13.13 7.00
N PRO A 299 -8.30 -12.19 6.55
CA PRO A 299 -8.96 -11.23 7.44
C PRO A 299 -10.09 -11.86 8.27
N CYS A 300 -10.46 -13.11 7.96
CA CYS A 300 -11.46 -13.90 8.66
C CYS A 300 -10.98 -15.36 8.79
N LEU A 301 -11.63 -16.12 9.67
CA LEU A 301 -11.43 -17.57 9.76
C LEU A 301 -11.80 -18.23 8.43
N MET A 302 -10.96 -19.17 7.99
CA MET A 302 -11.17 -19.97 6.78
C MET A 302 -11.04 -21.44 7.13
N THR A 303 -12.12 -22.21 6.96
CA THR A 303 -12.10 -23.67 7.13
C THR A 303 -11.32 -24.35 6.01
N PRO A 304 -10.79 -25.57 6.22
CA PRO A 304 -10.12 -26.33 5.15
C PRO A 304 -10.97 -26.46 3.88
N SER A 305 -12.27 -26.72 4.01
CA SER A 305 -13.19 -26.81 2.87
C SER A 305 -13.34 -25.52 2.08
N GLU A 306 -13.34 -24.36 2.77
CA GLU A 306 -13.39 -23.06 2.09
C GLU A 306 -12.08 -22.77 1.34
N LEU A 307 -10.94 -23.16 1.94
CA LEU A 307 -9.64 -23.00 1.31
C LEU A 307 -9.46 -23.93 0.09
N ASP A 308 -9.92 -25.18 0.19
CA ASP A 308 -9.90 -26.13 -0.93
C ASP A 308 -10.79 -25.66 -2.10
N ALA A 309 -11.87 -24.92 -1.79
CA ALA A 309 -12.75 -24.30 -2.77
C ALA A 309 -12.22 -22.95 -3.30
N THR A 310 -11.06 -22.49 -2.85
CA THR A 310 -10.48 -21.19 -3.23
C THR A 310 -9.40 -21.36 -4.31
N ASN A 311 -9.53 -20.62 -5.41
CA ASN A 311 -8.48 -20.50 -6.42
C ASN A 311 -7.57 -19.30 -6.11
N PHE A 312 -6.27 -19.47 -6.34
CA PHE A 312 -5.26 -18.42 -6.16
C PHE A 312 -4.71 -17.97 -7.51
N TYR A 313 -4.56 -16.66 -7.67
CA TYR A 313 -4.11 -15.99 -8.87
C TYR A 313 -2.93 -15.09 -8.51
N TYR A 314 -1.75 -15.43 -9.02
CA TYR A 314 -0.53 -14.67 -8.81
C TYR A 314 -0.38 -13.66 -9.95
N ALA A 315 -0.52 -12.37 -9.63
CA ALA A 315 -0.46 -11.29 -10.61
C ALA A 315 0.98 -10.83 -10.93
N GLY A 316 1.99 -11.44 -10.28
CA GLY A 316 3.39 -11.06 -10.43
C GLY A 316 3.74 -9.77 -9.69
N TRP A 317 5.01 -9.67 -9.29
CA TRP A 317 5.69 -8.40 -8.95
C TRP A 317 5.37 -7.71 -7.62
N GLY A 318 4.98 -8.46 -6.59
CA GLY A 318 5.18 -8.01 -5.21
C GLY A 318 6.68 -7.99 -4.84
N GLU A 319 7.41 -6.94 -5.19
CA GLU A 319 8.79 -6.77 -4.72
C GLU A 319 8.82 -6.70 -3.19
N GLY A 320 9.22 -7.79 -2.53
CA GLY A 320 9.65 -7.79 -1.13
C GLY A 320 8.69 -8.40 -0.10
N ASP A 321 7.41 -8.59 -0.43
CA ASP A 321 6.47 -9.21 0.51
C ASP A 321 6.41 -10.74 0.30
N LEU A 322 7.18 -11.47 1.11
CA LEU A 322 7.18 -12.93 1.15
C LEU A 322 5.88 -13.52 1.74
N ILE A 323 4.96 -12.66 2.21
CA ILE A 323 3.73 -12.96 2.94
C ILE A 323 2.56 -12.18 2.33
N ALA A 324 1.53 -12.88 1.87
CA ALA A 324 0.27 -12.32 1.40
C ALA A 324 -0.72 -12.16 2.57
N ARG A 325 -1.09 -10.91 2.86
CA ARG A 325 -2.10 -10.57 3.87
C ARG A 325 -3.35 -10.10 3.16
N MET A 326 -4.34 -10.98 3.11
CA MET A 326 -5.54 -10.79 2.31
C MET A 326 -6.48 -9.75 2.92
N LYS A 327 -7.16 -9.02 2.05
CA LYS A 327 -8.31 -8.17 2.36
C LYS A 327 -9.54 -8.74 1.70
N ILE A 328 -10.69 -8.64 2.36
CA ILE A 328 -11.98 -8.93 1.74
C ILE A 328 -12.42 -7.73 0.92
N PHE A 329 -12.82 -8.00 -0.31
CA PHE A 329 -13.48 -7.05 -1.17
C PHE A 329 -14.75 -7.67 -1.75
N ASP A 330 -15.88 -7.03 -1.51
CA ASP A 330 -17.16 -7.50 -2.00
C ASP A 330 -17.70 -6.55 -3.07
N PHE A 331 -17.70 -7.02 -4.32
CA PHE A 331 -18.46 -6.38 -5.40
C PHE A 331 -19.96 -6.52 -5.13
N ASN A 332 -20.76 -5.59 -5.63
CA ASN A 332 -22.23 -5.58 -5.53
C ASN A 332 -22.79 -5.51 -4.11
N LYS A 333 -22.00 -5.06 -3.13
CA LYS A 333 -22.56 -4.72 -1.82
C LYS A 333 -23.69 -3.69 -1.98
N PRO A 334 -24.79 -3.79 -1.22
CA PRO A 334 -25.89 -2.83 -1.32
C PRO A 334 -25.42 -1.37 -1.18
N GLY A 335 -25.96 -0.49 -2.02
CA GLY A 335 -25.59 0.93 -2.03
C GLY A 335 -24.31 1.27 -2.78
N THR A 336 -23.67 0.31 -3.46
CA THR A 336 -22.50 0.56 -4.32
C THR A 336 -22.88 1.41 -5.53
N THR A 337 -22.14 2.50 -5.76
CA THR A 337 -22.36 3.44 -6.87
C THR A 337 -21.20 3.51 -7.85
N ALA A 338 -19.99 3.14 -7.43
CA ALA A 338 -18.83 3.12 -8.30
C ALA A 338 -17.72 2.24 -7.73
N TYR A 339 -16.74 1.92 -8.58
CA TYR A 339 -15.47 1.34 -8.17
C TYR A 339 -14.31 2.23 -8.59
N SER A 340 -13.25 2.24 -7.78
CA SER A 340 -11.99 2.85 -8.15
C SER A 340 -10.84 1.87 -8.02
N VAL A 341 -9.92 1.90 -8.98
CA VAL A 341 -8.68 1.12 -8.91
C VAL A 341 -7.51 2.07 -8.67
N CYS A 342 -6.69 1.75 -7.67
CA CYS A 342 -5.54 2.53 -7.25
C CYS A 342 -4.26 1.96 -7.86
N TRP A 343 -3.39 2.87 -8.33
CA TRP A 343 -2.18 2.55 -9.08
C TRP A 343 -0.95 3.23 -8.47
N ALA A 344 0.13 2.47 -8.33
CA ALA A 344 1.47 2.98 -8.04
C ALA A 344 2.37 2.75 -9.28
N GLY A 345 2.57 3.80 -10.07
CA GLY A 345 3.12 3.64 -11.42
C GLY A 345 2.18 2.76 -12.26
N HIS A 346 2.69 1.65 -12.80
CA HIS A 346 1.91 0.70 -13.60
C HIS A 346 1.27 -0.44 -12.79
N GLU A 347 1.46 -0.46 -11.47
CA GLU A 347 1.04 -1.58 -10.62
C GLU A 347 -0.29 -1.30 -9.93
N MET A 348 -1.24 -2.24 -10.03
CA MET A 348 -2.51 -2.18 -9.30
C MET A 348 -2.25 -2.51 -7.82
N ILE A 349 -2.50 -1.56 -6.92
CA ILE A 349 -2.19 -1.72 -5.48
C ILE A 349 -3.41 -1.92 -4.57
N SER A 350 -4.59 -1.45 -5.01
CA SER A 350 -5.83 -1.55 -4.24
C SER A 350 -7.06 -1.33 -5.13
N ILE A 351 -8.21 -1.83 -4.69
CA ILE A 351 -9.52 -1.61 -5.29
C ILE A 351 -10.43 -1.03 -4.21
N HIS A 352 -11.12 0.05 -4.53
CA HIS A 352 -11.99 0.78 -3.63
C HIS A 352 -13.42 0.80 -4.18
N VAL A 353 -14.37 0.78 -3.25
CA VAL A 353 -15.81 0.80 -3.55
C VAL A 353 -16.39 2.10 -3.03
N HIS A 354 -17.16 2.77 -3.87
CA HIS A 354 -17.91 3.97 -3.51
C HIS A 354 -19.34 3.56 -3.19
N ARG A 355 -19.85 4.09 -2.08
CA ARG A 355 -21.23 3.86 -1.64
C ARG A 355 -21.91 5.20 -1.41
N ASN A 356 -23.23 5.22 -1.61
CA ASN A 356 -24.02 6.36 -1.15
C ASN A 356 -23.89 6.45 0.37
N ASN A 357 -23.14 7.43 0.86
CA ASN A 357 -23.02 7.70 2.28
C ASN A 357 -24.42 8.06 2.81
N ASP A 358 -25.00 7.19 3.63
CA ASP A 358 -25.81 7.67 4.73
C ASP A 358 -24.83 8.29 5.75
N PRO A 359 -24.92 9.60 6.07
CA PRO A 359 -24.04 10.25 7.04
C PRO A 359 -24.12 9.65 8.46
N SER A 360 -24.95 8.62 8.70
CA SER A 360 -25.14 7.95 9.99
C SER A 360 -24.29 6.70 10.24
N ASN A 361 -23.49 6.19 9.29
CA ASN A 361 -22.73 4.95 9.53
C ASN A 361 -21.37 5.21 10.21
N THR A 362 -21.41 5.55 11.51
CA THR A 362 -20.26 5.69 12.41
C THR A 362 -19.59 4.37 12.83
N TYR A 363 -19.95 3.24 12.22
CA TYR A 363 -19.15 2.01 12.35
C TYR A 363 -18.08 1.98 11.27
N VAL A 364 -17.01 2.73 11.53
CA VAL A 364 -15.72 2.58 10.84
C VAL A 364 -15.26 1.16 11.13
N SER A 365 -15.36 0.25 10.15
CA SER A 365 -14.60 -0.99 10.25
C SER A 365 -13.12 -0.59 10.30
N PRO A 366 -12.24 -1.34 10.98
CA PRO A 366 -10.80 -1.05 11.02
C PRO A 366 -10.16 -0.91 9.62
N TRP A 367 -10.86 -1.35 8.57
CA TRP A 367 -10.46 -1.34 7.17
C TRP A 367 -11.04 -0.18 6.34
N ASP A 368 -12.03 0.59 6.85
CA ASP A 368 -12.60 1.74 6.12
C ASP A 368 -11.77 3.03 6.29
N ASN A 369 -10.77 3.02 7.18
CA ASN A 369 -9.78 4.12 7.31
C ASN A 369 -8.71 4.12 6.20
N GLU A 370 -8.77 3.20 5.24
CA GLU A 370 -7.80 3.06 4.13
C GLU A 370 -7.65 4.30 3.27
N GLN A 371 -8.71 5.12 3.16
CA GLN A 371 -8.63 6.37 2.42
C GLN A 371 -7.53 7.27 3.01
N SER A 372 -7.34 7.30 4.34
CA SER A 372 -6.27 8.09 4.99
C SER A 372 -4.84 7.62 4.63
N GLU A 373 -4.61 6.31 4.52
CA GLU A 373 -3.28 5.74 4.23
C GLU A 373 -2.83 6.04 2.79
N TYR A 374 -3.77 6.12 1.85
CA TYR A 374 -3.50 6.47 0.46
C TYR A 374 -3.64 7.98 0.18
N ASN A 375 -4.37 8.73 1.02
CA ASN A 375 -4.46 10.20 0.95
C ASN A 375 -3.10 10.87 1.21
N SER A 376 -2.29 10.32 2.12
CA SER A 376 -0.93 10.83 2.39
C SER A 376 0.04 10.61 1.22
N ARG A 377 -0.33 9.75 0.25
CA ARG A 377 0.47 9.39 -0.92
C ARG A 377 -0.07 10.08 -2.17
N SER A 378 0.14 11.40 -2.25
CA SER A 378 -0.29 12.25 -3.37
C SER A 378 0.16 11.79 -4.77
N HIS A 379 1.14 10.88 -4.86
CA HIS A 379 1.67 10.34 -6.10
C HIS A 379 0.86 9.16 -6.67
N LEU A 380 -0.07 8.57 -5.90
CA LEU A 380 -0.90 7.46 -6.37
C LEU A 380 -1.94 7.95 -7.37
N LYS A 381 -2.17 7.12 -8.40
CA LYS A 381 -3.18 7.39 -9.43
C LYS A 381 -4.40 6.51 -9.25
N TRP A 382 -5.50 6.94 -9.85
CA TRP A 382 -6.81 6.35 -9.65
C TRP A 382 -7.56 6.31 -10.96
N THR A 383 -8.20 5.19 -11.27
CA THR A 383 -9.22 5.12 -12.32
C THR A 383 -10.57 4.93 -11.64
N TYR A 384 -11.56 5.75 -12.02
CA TYR A 384 -12.90 5.75 -11.43
C TYR A 384 -13.91 5.18 -12.43
N HIS A 385 -14.77 4.29 -11.97
CA HIS A 385 -15.69 3.52 -12.80
C HIS A 385 -17.09 3.58 -12.18
N PRO A 386 -17.92 4.57 -12.56
CA PRO A 386 -19.27 4.74 -12.02
C PRO A 386 -20.20 3.65 -12.54
N LEU A 387 -21.11 3.17 -11.69
CA LEU A 387 -22.20 2.26 -12.04
C LEU A 387 -23.49 3.04 -12.26
N GLU A 388 -24.27 2.61 -13.26
CA GLU A 388 -25.60 3.15 -13.49
C GLU A 388 -26.62 2.61 -12.48
N GLN A 389 -27.78 3.27 -12.37
CA GLN A 389 -28.86 2.76 -11.54
C GLN A 389 -29.29 1.34 -12.00
N GLY A 390 -29.33 0.41 -11.04
CA GLY A 390 -29.65 -1.00 -11.27
C GLY A 390 -28.55 -1.79 -11.99
N GLU A 391 -27.39 -1.20 -12.25
CA GLU A 391 -26.23 -1.89 -12.79
C GLU A 391 -25.45 -2.61 -11.68
N PHE A 392 -25.06 -3.86 -11.94
CA PHE A 392 -24.24 -4.66 -11.05
C PHE A 392 -23.23 -5.50 -11.84
N VAL A 393 -22.13 -5.87 -11.20
CA VAL A 393 -21.06 -6.68 -11.80
C VAL A 393 -21.51 -8.13 -11.85
N LYS A 394 -21.63 -8.69 -13.05
CA LYS A 394 -21.91 -10.12 -13.27
C LYS A 394 -20.65 -10.97 -13.25
N GLN A 395 -19.56 -10.45 -13.80
CA GLN A 395 -18.31 -11.20 -13.94
C GLN A 395 -17.11 -10.31 -13.60
N VAL A 396 -16.14 -10.91 -12.92
CA VAL A 396 -14.85 -10.31 -12.60
C VAL A 396 -13.76 -11.13 -13.26
N TRP A 397 -12.91 -10.45 -14.02
CA TRP A 397 -11.83 -11.01 -14.81
C TRP A 397 -10.52 -10.35 -14.44
N LEU A 398 -9.43 -11.11 -14.51
CA LEU A 398 -8.08 -10.61 -14.39
C LEU A 398 -7.28 -10.98 -15.64
N ARG A 399 -6.55 -10.02 -16.20
CA ARG A 399 -5.64 -10.29 -17.31
C ARG A 399 -4.23 -10.50 -16.80
N GLY A 400 -3.57 -11.55 -17.29
CA GLY A 400 -2.16 -11.81 -17.01
C GLY A 400 -1.75 -12.45 -15.67
N PRO A 401 -2.64 -12.80 -14.71
CA PRO A 401 -2.18 -13.59 -13.58
C PRO A 401 -1.95 -15.05 -14.00
N ASP A 402 -1.01 -15.71 -13.33
CA ASP A 402 -0.84 -17.15 -13.42
C ASP A 402 -1.67 -17.81 -12.30
N LYS A 403 -2.38 -18.90 -12.62
CA LYS A 403 -3.01 -19.72 -11.57
C LYS A 403 -1.91 -20.27 -10.68
N TYR A 404 -2.02 -20.03 -9.37
CA TYR A 404 -0.95 -20.27 -8.43
C TYR A 404 -1.26 -21.43 -7.50
N ASP A 405 -0.26 -22.29 -7.32
CA ASP A 405 -0.27 -23.34 -6.31
C ASP A 405 0.47 -22.85 -5.07
N THR A 406 -0.31 -22.57 -4.03
CA THR A 406 0.08 -22.04 -2.72
C THR A 406 0.87 -23.02 -1.85
N THR A 407 1.06 -24.27 -2.29
CA THR A 407 2.02 -25.20 -1.68
C THR A 407 3.46 -24.83 -1.99
N ASN A 408 3.70 -24.08 -3.07
CA ASN A 408 5.00 -23.54 -3.43
C ASN A 408 5.24 -22.22 -2.68
N PRO A 409 6.50 -21.81 -2.44
CA PRO A 409 6.78 -20.46 -1.92
C PRO A 409 6.32 -19.40 -2.93
N LEU A 410 5.87 -18.24 -2.43
CA LEU A 410 5.61 -17.08 -3.31
C LEU A 410 6.90 -16.77 -4.07
N PRO A 411 6.85 -16.60 -5.40
CA PRO A 411 8.04 -16.29 -6.19
C PRO A 411 8.72 -15.02 -5.67
N SER A 412 9.88 -15.17 -5.03
CA SER A 412 10.70 -14.05 -4.57
C SER A 412 11.80 -13.77 -5.58
N LEU A 413 12.02 -12.51 -5.92
CA LEU A 413 13.12 -12.11 -6.81
C LEU A 413 14.47 -12.43 -6.12
N GLY A 414 15.06 -13.60 -6.40
CA GLY A 414 16.27 -14.06 -5.71
C GLY A 414 16.98 -15.22 -6.40
N ASP A 415 16.26 -16.27 -6.83
CA ASP A 415 16.85 -17.40 -7.53
C ASP A 415 16.22 -17.55 -8.92
N GLY A 416 16.96 -17.15 -9.96
CA GLY A 416 16.59 -17.36 -11.37
C GLY A 416 15.61 -16.36 -11.99
N GLY A 417 15.17 -15.33 -11.26
CA GLY A 417 14.27 -14.30 -11.80
C GLY A 417 14.93 -13.53 -12.94
N LEU A 418 14.31 -13.56 -14.13
CA LEU A 418 14.79 -12.91 -15.36
C LEU A 418 15.07 -11.41 -15.15
N ARG A 419 16.30 -11.09 -14.73
CA ARG A 419 16.89 -9.77 -14.90
C ARG A 419 17.18 -9.62 -16.39
N TYR A 420 16.33 -8.91 -17.11
CA TYR A 420 16.66 -8.53 -18.48
C TYR A 420 17.70 -7.43 -18.41
N HIS A 421 18.95 -7.84 -18.60
CA HIS A 421 20.04 -6.96 -18.94
C HIS A 421 19.92 -6.61 -20.41
N LEU A 422 19.32 -5.46 -20.73
CA LEU A 422 19.47 -4.87 -22.06
C LEU A 422 20.79 -4.11 -22.06
N SER A 423 21.78 -4.62 -22.80
CA SER A 423 22.99 -3.88 -23.12
C SER A 423 22.62 -2.77 -24.09
N THR A 424 22.50 -1.55 -23.58
CA THR A 424 22.44 -0.35 -24.44
C THR A 424 23.85 0.23 -24.61
N PRO A 425 24.13 1.04 -25.65
CA PRO A 425 25.40 1.75 -25.81
C PRO A 425 25.78 2.66 -24.62
N TRP A 426 24.84 2.91 -23.71
CA TRP A 426 24.98 3.76 -22.53
C TRP A 426 25.14 2.95 -21.22
N GLY A 427 25.32 1.63 -21.32
CA GLY A 427 25.56 0.73 -20.17
C GLY A 427 24.46 -0.30 -19.93
N LEU A 428 24.71 -1.17 -18.95
CA LEU A 428 23.77 -2.15 -18.42
C LEU A 428 22.66 -1.44 -17.66
N GLN A 429 21.46 -1.36 -18.24
CA GLN A 429 20.26 -0.91 -17.54
C GLN A 429 19.46 -2.12 -17.05
N THR A 430 19.12 -2.11 -15.76
CA THR A 430 18.17 -3.03 -15.14
C THR A 430 16.75 -2.55 -15.43
N TYR A 431 15.99 -3.33 -16.19
CA TYR A 431 14.58 -3.03 -16.48
C TYR A 431 13.66 -3.82 -15.54
N LYS A 432 12.78 -3.09 -14.84
CA LYS A 432 11.59 -3.64 -14.17
C LYS A 432 10.50 -3.77 -15.24
N ARG A 433 9.91 -4.96 -15.41
CA ARG A 433 8.75 -5.12 -16.32
C ARG A 433 7.54 -4.40 -15.70
N PRO A 434 6.79 -3.58 -16.45
CA PRO A 434 5.46 -3.16 -16.02
C PRO A 434 4.55 -4.38 -15.90
N SER A 435 3.73 -4.48 -14.85
CA SER A 435 2.67 -5.48 -14.78
C SER A 435 1.63 -5.25 -15.89
N ASP A 436 1.38 -6.28 -16.69
CA ASP A 436 0.29 -6.31 -17.67
C ASP A 436 -1.08 -6.60 -17.03
N THR A 437 -1.11 -6.66 -15.68
CA THR A 437 -2.32 -6.95 -14.91
C THR A 437 -3.39 -5.90 -15.17
N ALA A 438 -4.58 -6.37 -15.53
CA ALA A 438 -5.76 -5.55 -15.66
C ALA A 438 -6.95 -6.22 -14.98
N LEU A 439 -7.80 -5.41 -14.36
CA LEU A 439 -9.09 -5.81 -13.82
C LEU A 439 -10.17 -5.55 -14.86
N GLY A 440 -10.94 -6.57 -15.20
CA GLY A 440 -12.08 -6.48 -16.11
C GLY A 440 -13.37 -6.76 -15.35
N LEU A 441 -14.36 -5.88 -15.44
CA LEU A 441 -15.69 -6.07 -14.88
C LEU A 441 -16.71 -6.09 -16.01
N VAL A 442 -17.50 -7.16 -16.09
CA VAL A 442 -18.63 -7.26 -17.02
C VAL A 442 -19.91 -7.10 -16.21
N THR A 443 -20.76 -6.17 -16.60
CA THR A 443 -21.99 -5.84 -15.85
C THR A 443 -23.23 -6.50 -16.44
N ASN A 444 -24.35 -6.44 -15.71
CA ASN A 444 -25.65 -6.92 -16.19
C ASN A 444 -26.22 -6.16 -17.39
N LYS A 445 -25.64 -5.01 -17.74
CA LYS A 445 -25.97 -4.21 -18.92
C LYS A 445 -24.99 -4.46 -20.08
N ASP A 446 -24.23 -5.55 -20.02
CA ASP A 446 -23.21 -5.93 -21.02
C ASP A 446 -22.10 -4.87 -21.20
N ARG A 447 -21.93 -3.98 -20.22
CA ARG A 447 -20.83 -3.02 -20.18
C ARG A 447 -19.56 -3.73 -19.72
N SER A 448 -18.48 -3.58 -20.48
CA SER A 448 -17.15 -4.04 -20.13
C SER A 448 -16.31 -2.88 -19.61
N ILE A 449 -15.97 -2.92 -18.33
CA ILE A 449 -15.11 -1.94 -17.67
C ILE A 449 -13.73 -2.57 -17.51
N VAL A 450 -12.70 -1.92 -18.04
CA VAL A 450 -11.32 -2.41 -17.90
C VAL A 450 -10.45 -1.36 -17.24
N ALA A 451 -9.79 -1.75 -16.16
CA ALA A 451 -8.85 -0.94 -15.42
C ALA A 451 -7.46 -1.59 -15.51
N GLY A 452 -6.53 -0.92 -16.18
CA GLY A 452 -5.14 -1.37 -16.32
C GLY A 452 -4.54 -1.04 -17.68
N SER A 453 -3.33 -1.53 -17.89
CA SER A 453 -2.57 -1.38 -19.13
C SER A 453 -3.36 -1.86 -20.35
N PHE A 454 -3.19 -1.23 -21.50
CA PHE A 454 -3.71 -1.71 -22.77
C PHE A 454 -2.78 -2.82 -23.31
N PRO A 455 -3.31 -3.92 -23.89
CA PRO A 455 -2.50 -5.11 -24.14
C PRO A 455 -1.52 -4.97 -25.30
N ASP A 456 -1.62 -3.99 -26.20
CA ASP A 456 -0.88 -3.97 -27.48
C ASP A 456 0.39 -3.09 -27.54
N HIS A 457 1.00 -2.73 -26.41
CA HIS A 457 2.22 -1.89 -26.43
C HIS A 457 3.47 -2.59 -26.99
N HIS A 458 3.40 -3.92 -27.12
CA HIS A 458 4.41 -4.74 -27.77
C HIS A 458 3.70 -5.75 -28.67
N GLY A 459 3.84 -5.61 -29.99
CA GLY A 459 3.10 -6.40 -30.99
C GLY A 459 3.18 -7.92 -30.84
N GLU A 460 2.39 -8.61 -31.67
CA GLU A 460 2.06 -10.05 -31.66
C GLU A 460 3.23 -11.06 -31.66
N HIS A 461 4.49 -10.61 -31.68
CA HIS A 461 5.67 -11.47 -31.84
C HIS A 461 6.65 -11.44 -30.66
N THR A 462 6.24 -10.90 -29.50
CA THR A 462 7.04 -11.12 -28.29
C THR A 462 6.73 -12.49 -27.67
N PRO A 463 7.72 -13.23 -27.16
CA PRO A 463 7.52 -14.50 -26.47
C PRO A 463 6.71 -14.39 -25.15
N PHE A 464 6.16 -13.20 -24.85
CA PHE A 464 5.43 -12.83 -23.64
C PHE A 464 3.90 -12.83 -23.81
N SER A 465 3.38 -13.22 -24.99
CA SER A 465 1.95 -13.23 -25.33
C SER A 465 1.08 -14.10 -24.41
N LYS A 466 1.65 -15.09 -23.72
CA LYS A 466 0.93 -15.98 -22.78
C LYS A 466 0.35 -15.24 -21.57
N HIS A 467 0.92 -14.10 -21.15
CA HIS A 467 0.44 -13.31 -20.00
C HIS A 467 -0.63 -12.25 -20.36
N ARG A 468 -1.29 -12.41 -21.52
CA ARG A 468 -2.39 -11.52 -21.95
C ARG A 468 -3.76 -12.20 -21.91
N GLU A 469 -3.81 -13.44 -21.42
CA GLU A 469 -5.05 -14.18 -21.27
C GLU A 469 -5.88 -13.59 -20.12
N TRP A 470 -7.18 -13.50 -20.37
CA TRP A 470 -8.16 -13.11 -19.36
C TRP A 470 -8.59 -14.36 -18.61
N LEU A 471 -8.32 -14.38 -17.32
CA LEU A 471 -8.80 -15.40 -16.41
C LEU A 471 -10.00 -14.88 -15.61
N PRO A 472 -11.11 -15.60 -15.63
CA PRO A 472 -12.24 -15.27 -14.79
C PRO A 472 -11.97 -15.70 -13.35
N ILE A 473 -12.35 -14.84 -12.41
CA ILE A 473 -12.11 -15.09 -10.99
C ILE A 473 -13.39 -15.14 -10.15
N ALA A 474 -14.47 -14.49 -10.59
CA ALA A 474 -15.74 -14.53 -9.90
C ALA A 474 -16.91 -14.24 -10.85
N THR A 475 -18.03 -14.94 -10.67
CA THR A 475 -19.25 -14.74 -11.47
C THR A 475 -20.50 -14.86 -10.61
N THR A 476 -21.51 -14.04 -10.91
CA THR A 476 -22.85 -14.13 -10.31
C THR A 476 -23.94 -13.88 -11.35
N PRO A 477 -25.03 -14.67 -11.35
CA PRO A 477 -26.19 -14.42 -12.19
C PRO A 477 -27.11 -13.33 -11.63
N THR A 478 -27.01 -13.01 -10.34
CA THR A 478 -27.92 -12.12 -9.62
C THR A 478 -27.17 -10.98 -8.95
N ASN A 479 -27.88 -9.94 -8.52
CA ASN A 479 -27.28 -8.83 -7.77
C ASN A 479 -27.00 -9.23 -6.32
N THR A 480 -26.08 -10.18 -6.15
CA THR A 480 -25.58 -10.65 -4.85
C THR A 480 -24.12 -10.21 -4.68
N PRO A 481 -23.66 -10.00 -3.44
CA PRO A 481 -22.27 -9.70 -3.17
C PRO A 481 -21.34 -10.78 -3.73
N LEU A 482 -20.34 -10.34 -4.48
CA LEU A 482 -19.28 -11.18 -5.04
C LEU A 482 -18.00 -10.92 -4.26
N GLN A 483 -17.60 -11.90 -3.45
CA GLN A 483 -16.43 -11.80 -2.60
C GLN A 483 -15.16 -12.20 -3.34
N VAL A 484 -14.14 -11.35 -3.24
CA VAL A 484 -12.78 -11.60 -3.70
C VAL A 484 -11.83 -11.19 -2.60
N PHE A 485 -10.71 -11.90 -2.48
CA PHE A 485 -9.63 -11.58 -1.57
C PHE A 485 -8.44 -11.05 -2.35
N PHE A 486 -7.80 -10.01 -1.87
CA PHE A 486 -6.53 -9.54 -2.47
C PHE A 486 -5.55 -9.12 -1.40
N SER A 487 -4.26 -9.31 -1.63
CA SER A 487 -3.21 -8.79 -0.74
C SER A 487 -2.78 -7.41 -1.24
N PRO A 488 -3.06 -6.29 -0.54
CA PRO A 488 -2.52 -4.99 -0.93
C PRO A 488 -1.01 -4.97 -0.69
N SER A 489 -0.29 -4.30 -1.58
CA SER A 489 1.12 -3.99 -1.40
C SER A 489 1.43 -2.68 -2.13
N SER A 490 2.47 -1.97 -1.69
CA SER A 490 2.93 -0.76 -2.37
C SER A 490 3.59 -1.01 -3.73
N HIS A 491 3.74 -2.27 -4.15
CA HIS A 491 4.41 -2.66 -5.41
C HIS A 491 3.53 -3.43 -6.37
N GLY A 492 2.22 -3.44 -6.15
CA GLY A 492 1.29 -4.26 -6.90
C GLY A 492 0.74 -5.39 -6.05
N ILE A 493 -0.50 -5.80 -6.29
CA ILE A 493 -1.16 -6.88 -5.56
C ILE A 493 -0.45 -8.21 -5.91
N PRO A 494 0.30 -8.85 -4.99
CA PRO A 494 1.01 -10.08 -5.31
C PRO A 494 0.07 -11.27 -5.52
N LEU A 495 -1.05 -11.32 -4.79
CA LEU A 495 -1.92 -12.48 -4.75
C LEU A 495 -3.39 -12.05 -4.66
N ILE A 496 -4.21 -12.64 -5.51
CA ILE A 496 -5.67 -12.55 -5.49
C ILE A 496 -6.22 -13.95 -5.28
N ALA A 497 -7.24 -14.09 -4.45
CA ALA A 497 -7.91 -15.34 -4.19
C ALA A 497 -9.43 -15.17 -4.31
N ALA A 498 -10.10 -16.13 -4.91
CA ALA A 498 -11.54 -16.12 -5.08
C ALA A 498 -12.08 -17.53 -5.08
N SER A 499 -13.35 -17.70 -4.70
CA SER A 499 -14.02 -19.01 -4.79
C SER A 499 -13.96 -19.54 -6.22
N ALA A 500 -13.76 -20.85 -6.36
CA ALA A 500 -13.69 -21.48 -7.66
C ALA A 500 -14.97 -21.22 -8.45
N CYS A 501 -14.84 -20.50 -9.57
CA CYS A 501 -15.93 -20.26 -10.50
C CYS A 501 -15.71 -21.07 -11.79
N SER A 502 -16.78 -21.72 -12.26
CA SER A 502 -16.85 -22.26 -13.61
C SER A 502 -17.66 -21.29 -14.47
N LEU A 503 -17.04 -20.71 -15.49
CA LEU A 503 -17.80 -20.06 -16.56
C LEU A 503 -18.32 -21.10 -17.54
N ASN A 504 -19.40 -20.74 -18.22
CA ASN A 504 -19.73 -21.39 -19.47
C ASN A 504 -18.62 -21.04 -20.46
N ASN A 505 -18.06 -22.03 -21.16
CA ASN A 505 -16.93 -21.87 -22.09
C ASN A 505 -17.18 -20.85 -23.23
N ASP A 506 -18.40 -20.31 -23.36
CA ASP A 506 -18.84 -19.41 -24.42
C ASP A 506 -18.87 -17.92 -24.03
N ASP A 507 -18.68 -17.55 -22.75
CA ASP A 507 -18.72 -16.14 -22.33
C ASP A 507 -17.43 -15.41 -22.77
N PRO A 508 -17.54 -14.33 -23.58
CA PRO A 508 -16.37 -13.66 -24.13
C PRO A 508 -15.63 -12.87 -23.05
N PRO A 509 -14.29 -12.86 -23.07
CA PRO A 509 -13.51 -12.03 -22.16
C PRO A 509 -13.76 -10.53 -22.42
N PRO A 510 -13.55 -9.66 -21.41
CA PRO A 510 -13.70 -8.23 -21.58
C PRO A 510 -12.72 -7.72 -22.64
N LYS A 511 -13.21 -6.84 -23.53
CA LYS A 511 -12.42 -6.26 -24.62
C LYS A 511 -12.18 -4.78 -24.37
N GLN A 512 -10.94 -4.34 -24.62
CA GLN A 512 -10.60 -2.94 -24.79
C GLN A 512 -10.52 -2.69 -26.29
N SER A 513 -11.54 -2.05 -26.87
CA SER A 513 -11.63 -1.80 -28.30
C SER A 513 -11.48 -0.30 -28.57
N PRO A 514 -10.24 0.18 -28.81
CA PRO A 514 -10.04 1.57 -29.17
C PRO A 514 -10.62 1.83 -30.56
N LEU A 515 -11.20 3.02 -30.72
CA LEU A 515 -11.77 3.51 -31.97
C LEU A 515 -10.68 4.12 -32.86
N SER A 516 -9.63 4.69 -32.27
CA SER A 516 -8.45 5.20 -32.97
C SER A 516 -7.24 4.28 -32.85
N SER A 517 -6.19 4.54 -33.63
CA SER A 517 -4.94 3.80 -33.55
C SER A 517 -4.25 4.07 -32.21
N VAL A 518 -3.66 3.02 -31.62
CA VAL A 518 -2.89 3.14 -30.39
C VAL A 518 -1.76 4.15 -30.59
N PRO A 519 -1.66 5.19 -29.75
CA PRO A 519 -0.64 6.21 -29.90
C PRO A 519 0.75 5.61 -29.67
N ARG A 520 1.72 6.02 -30.48
CA ARG A 520 3.12 5.59 -30.36
C ARG A 520 3.83 6.36 -29.25
N PHE A 521 3.66 5.93 -28.01
CA PHE A 521 4.47 6.40 -26.89
C PHE A 521 5.82 5.66 -26.83
N ASN A 522 6.68 6.05 -25.89
CA ASN A 522 7.90 5.31 -25.57
C ASN A 522 7.57 3.81 -25.45
N PRO A 523 8.19 2.93 -26.26
CA PRO A 523 7.84 1.51 -26.32
C PRO A 523 8.10 0.78 -25.00
N LEU A 524 8.72 1.43 -24.01
CA LEU A 524 9.06 0.83 -22.72
C LEU A 524 8.00 1.06 -21.63
N GLN A 525 6.91 1.79 -21.91
CA GLN A 525 5.90 2.15 -20.91
C GLN A 525 4.51 1.64 -21.27
N ALA A 526 3.80 1.10 -20.29
CA ALA A 526 2.42 0.66 -20.45
C ALA A 526 1.45 1.84 -20.36
N LEU A 527 0.57 1.98 -21.35
CA LEU A 527 -0.49 3.00 -21.35
C LEU A 527 -1.82 2.41 -20.95
N HIS A 528 -2.60 3.18 -20.22
CA HIS A 528 -3.98 2.92 -19.89
C HIS A 528 -4.88 3.57 -20.95
N TYR A 529 -6.03 2.95 -21.19
CA TYR A 529 -7.03 3.40 -22.15
C TYR A 529 -8.36 3.61 -21.45
N SER A 530 -9.04 4.71 -21.80
CA SER A 530 -10.40 5.01 -21.37
C SER A 530 -11.09 5.84 -22.45
N SER A 531 -12.42 5.72 -22.54
CA SER A 531 -13.21 6.52 -23.47
C SER A 531 -14.57 6.87 -22.87
N ALA A 532 -15.14 7.97 -23.35
CA ALA A 532 -16.48 8.44 -22.97
C ALA A 532 -17.16 9.13 -24.15
N SER A 533 -18.49 9.00 -24.22
CA SER A 533 -19.29 9.73 -25.19
C SER A 533 -19.32 11.23 -24.82
N LEU A 534 -19.28 12.10 -25.82
CA LEU A 534 -19.49 13.54 -25.64
C LEU A 534 -20.94 13.94 -25.92
N GLU A 535 -21.80 12.99 -26.27
CA GLU A 535 -23.22 13.23 -26.55
C GLU A 535 -24.02 13.34 -25.26
N ASN A 536 -24.96 14.30 -25.21
CA ASN A 536 -25.87 14.51 -24.08
C ASN A 536 -25.19 14.76 -22.73
N VAL A 537 -23.95 15.24 -22.74
CA VAL A 537 -23.22 15.67 -21.53
C VAL A 537 -23.84 16.97 -21.01
N ILE A 538 -24.18 17.00 -19.73
CA ILE A 538 -24.73 18.17 -19.03
C ILE A 538 -23.71 18.86 -18.11
N GLU A 539 -22.79 18.08 -17.54
CA GLU A 539 -21.73 18.58 -16.67
C GLU A 539 -20.41 17.85 -16.92
N VAL A 540 -19.30 18.57 -16.76
CA VAL A 540 -17.94 18.02 -16.77
C VAL A 540 -17.23 18.38 -15.48
N LEU A 541 -16.73 17.38 -14.77
CA LEU A 541 -15.87 17.56 -13.60
C LEU A 541 -14.41 17.31 -14.02
N VAL A 542 -13.53 18.23 -13.66
CA VAL A 542 -12.11 18.18 -13.97
C VAL A 542 -11.34 17.71 -12.74
N CYS A 543 -10.47 16.71 -12.88
CA CYS A 543 -9.59 16.26 -11.81
C CYS A 543 -8.15 16.73 -12.07
N LYS A 544 -7.53 17.41 -11.10
CA LYS A 544 -6.12 17.84 -11.16
C LYS A 544 -5.27 17.07 -10.15
N SER A 545 -4.00 16.90 -10.46
CA SER A 545 -3.10 16.21 -9.54
C SER A 545 -2.83 17.06 -8.30
N ALA A 546 -2.87 16.42 -7.13
CA ALA A 546 -2.41 17.01 -5.87
C ALA A 546 -0.90 16.82 -5.65
N SER A 547 -0.21 16.08 -6.53
CA SER A 547 1.22 15.78 -6.40
C SER A 547 2.09 16.92 -6.90
N ASP A 548 3.07 17.31 -6.09
CA ASP A 548 4.15 18.20 -6.53
C ASP A 548 4.94 17.66 -7.73
N LYS A 549 5.01 16.33 -7.92
CA LYS A 549 5.70 15.71 -9.07
C LYS A 549 4.97 15.94 -10.39
N ASP A 550 3.66 16.13 -10.32
CA ASP A 550 2.80 16.32 -11.48
C ASP A 550 2.51 17.80 -11.73
N ALA A 551 3.29 18.70 -11.10
CA ALA A 551 3.18 20.12 -11.34
C ALA A 551 4.10 20.54 -12.49
N GLY A 552 3.56 21.29 -13.44
CA GLY A 552 4.36 21.94 -14.47
C GLY A 552 4.74 23.36 -14.04
N ILE A 553 5.84 23.85 -14.62
CA ILE A 553 6.31 25.22 -14.41
C ILE A 553 6.26 25.98 -15.73
N ILE A 554 5.57 27.10 -15.71
CA ILE A 554 5.56 28.13 -16.74
C ILE A 554 6.66 29.13 -16.38
N ARG A 555 7.46 29.53 -17.37
CA ARG A 555 8.50 30.55 -17.18
C ARG A 555 8.24 31.68 -18.14
N HIS A 556 7.88 32.84 -17.62
CA HIS A 556 7.74 34.06 -18.40
C HIS A 556 8.94 34.95 -18.13
N LEU A 557 9.65 35.35 -19.19
CA LEU A 557 10.72 36.33 -19.07
C LEU A 557 10.11 37.73 -19.09
N ASP A 558 10.07 38.37 -17.93
CA ASP A 558 9.75 39.78 -17.82
C ASP A 558 10.98 40.58 -18.25
N LEU A 559 10.95 41.05 -19.51
CA LEU A 559 12.02 41.82 -20.13
C LEU A 559 12.20 43.21 -19.49
N GLU A 560 11.14 43.79 -18.92
CA GLU A 560 11.19 45.13 -18.32
C GLU A 560 11.90 45.11 -16.97
N ASN A 561 11.67 44.05 -16.19
CA ASN A 561 12.29 43.89 -14.87
C ASN A 561 13.51 42.96 -14.86
N CYS A 562 13.92 42.42 -16.02
CA CYS A 562 14.97 41.42 -16.17
C CYS A 562 14.80 40.23 -15.20
N ARG A 563 13.56 39.75 -15.04
CA ARG A 563 13.22 38.67 -14.09
C ARG A 563 12.50 37.54 -14.81
N VAL A 564 12.77 36.31 -14.34
CA VAL A 564 12.00 35.14 -14.76
C VAL A 564 10.89 34.94 -13.74
N ASN A 565 9.65 35.12 -14.16
CA ASN A 565 8.48 34.80 -13.37
C ASN A 565 8.12 33.33 -13.60
N GLU A 566 8.08 32.56 -12.51
CA GLU A 566 7.72 31.15 -12.56
C GLU A 566 6.30 30.95 -12.02
N THR A 567 5.40 30.45 -12.87
CA THR A 567 4.02 30.10 -12.46
C THR A 567 3.89 28.58 -12.45
N LYS A 568 3.56 28.03 -11.28
CA LYS A 568 3.33 26.58 -11.12
C LYS A 568 1.87 26.25 -11.40
N TYR A 569 1.61 25.18 -12.14
CA TYR A 569 0.27 24.64 -12.38
C TYR A 569 0.28 23.12 -12.17
N ASN A 570 -0.89 22.56 -11.86
CA ASN A 570 -1.05 21.11 -11.69
C ASN A 570 -1.61 20.50 -12.97
N LYS A 571 -1.06 19.36 -13.42
CA LYS A 571 -1.58 18.62 -14.57
C LYS A 571 -3.04 18.18 -14.32
N VAL A 572 -3.87 18.25 -15.37
CA VAL A 572 -5.20 17.63 -15.39
C VAL A 572 -4.99 16.14 -15.61
N THR A 573 -5.55 15.31 -14.73
CA THR A 573 -5.30 13.88 -14.69
C THR A 573 -6.40 13.07 -15.35
N GLY A 574 -7.64 13.55 -15.29
CA GLY A 574 -8.81 12.88 -15.85
C GLY A 574 -10.07 13.75 -15.75
N LEU A 575 -11.15 13.27 -16.36
CA LEU A 575 -12.44 13.94 -16.44
C LEU A 575 -13.57 12.97 -16.06
N LEU A 576 -14.64 13.50 -15.48
CA LEU A 576 -15.91 12.79 -15.25
C LEU A 576 -17.02 13.55 -15.96
N PHE A 577 -17.74 12.85 -16.82
CA PHE A 577 -18.90 13.35 -17.57
C PHE A 577 -20.18 12.89 -16.88
N ARG A 578 -21.12 13.82 -16.71
CA ARG A 578 -22.50 13.52 -16.30
C ARG A 578 -23.44 13.75 -17.47
N TYR A 579 -24.32 12.79 -17.70
CA TYR A 579 -25.24 12.80 -18.83
C TYR A 579 -26.65 13.19 -18.40
N ALA A 580 -27.45 13.68 -19.34
CA ALA A 580 -28.85 14.08 -19.10
C ALA A 580 -29.73 12.95 -18.55
N ASN A 581 -29.38 11.69 -18.81
CA ASN A 581 -30.07 10.51 -18.31
C ASN A 581 -29.66 10.09 -16.88
N GLY A 582 -28.76 10.84 -16.24
CA GLY A 582 -28.24 10.56 -14.90
C GLY A 582 -27.06 9.58 -14.87
N ASN A 583 -26.60 9.07 -16.02
CA ASN A 583 -25.41 8.23 -16.08
C ASN A 583 -24.14 9.07 -15.91
N GLU A 584 -23.04 8.40 -15.58
CA GLU A 584 -21.71 9.00 -15.51
C GLU A 584 -20.69 8.16 -16.28
N ALA A 585 -19.65 8.81 -16.82
CA ALA A 585 -18.50 8.12 -17.42
C ALA A 585 -17.21 8.89 -17.13
N SER A 586 -16.13 8.18 -16.85
CA SER A 586 -14.84 8.77 -16.50
C SER A 586 -13.78 8.42 -17.53
N VAL A 587 -12.87 9.36 -17.78
CA VAL A 587 -11.66 9.16 -18.60
C VAL A 587 -10.40 9.63 -17.87
N GLY A 588 -9.27 9.04 -18.21
CA GLY A 588 -7.98 9.33 -17.59
C GLY A 588 -7.86 8.83 -16.15
N CYS A 589 -6.94 9.44 -15.41
CA CYS A 589 -6.76 9.23 -13.99
C CYS A 589 -7.71 10.17 -13.21
N PHE A 590 -8.88 9.66 -12.80
CA PHE A 590 -9.88 10.45 -12.09
C PHE A 590 -10.00 10.03 -10.63
N ARG A 591 -10.07 11.04 -9.75
CA ARG A 591 -10.18 10.87 -8.30
C ARG A 591 -11.24 11.82 -7.76
N LEU A 592 -12.32 11.26 -7.22
CA LEU A 592 -13.54 12.01 -6.92
C LEU A 592 -13.36 13.12 -5.87
N ASP A 593 -12.52 12.90 -4.86
CA ASP A 593 -12.19 13.88 -3.81
C ASP A 593 -11.28 15.03 -4.29
N LEU A 594 -10.68 14.91 -5.48
CA LEU A 594 -9.87 15.96 -6.12
C LEU A 594 -10.58 16.61 -7.32
N ALA A 595 -11.87 16.33 -7.50
CA ALA A 595 -12.66 16.94 -8.56
C ALA A 595 -12.90 18.43 -8.29
N GLU A 596 -12.67 19.25 -9.31
CA GLU A 596 -13.03 20.67 -9.33
C GLU A 596 -14.56 20.84 -9.42
N PRO A 597 -15.09 22.04 -9.14
CA PRO A 597 -16.51 22.33 -9.32
C PRO A 597 -16.99 21.96 -10.74
N PRO A 598 -18.20 21.41 -10.89
CA PRO A 598 -18.72 20.97 -12.18
C PRO A 598 -18.86 22.16 -13.15
N LEU A 599 -18.46 21.93 -14.40
CA LEU A 599 -18.63 22.86 -15.51
C LEU A 599 -19.93 22.50 -16.26
N ALA A 600 -20.91 23.39 -16.26
CA ALA A 600 -22.17 23.19 -16.98
C ALA A 600 -21.99 23.39 -18.48
N THR A 601 -22.50 22.46 -19.29
CA THR A 601 -22.33 22.48 -20.76
C THR A 601 -23.36 23.35 -21.49
N THR A 602 -24.35 23.91 -20.77
CA THR A 602 -25.40 24.77 -21.33
C THR A 602 -24.80 25.94 -22.11
N ASP A 603 -25.25 26.13 -23.35
CA ASP A 603 -24.83 27.20 -24.27
C ASP A 603 -23.34 27.17 -24.69
N THR A 604 -22.68 26.01 -24.59
CA THR A 604 -21.27 25.83 -25.00
C THR A 604 -21.16 25.06 -26.32
N LYS A 605 -20.12 25.37 -27.12
CA LYS A 605 -19.90 24.72 -28.43
C LYS A 605 -19.22 23.35 -28.33
N GLY A 606 -18.44 23.15 -27.26
CA GLY A 606 -17.64 21.96 -27.06
C GLY A 606 -16.71 22.08 -25.85
N LEU A 607 -15.89 21.07 -25.67
CA LEU A 607 -14.85 20.98 -24.65
C LEU A 607 -13.50 21.40 -25.26
N PHE A 608 -12.85 22.39 -24.68
CA PHE A 608 -11.52 22.84 -25.10
C PHE A 608 -10.46 22.26 -24.18
N ILE A 609 -9.50 21.52 -24.74
CA ILE A 609 -8.41 20.88 -24.02
C ILE A 609 -7.10 21.56 -24.37
N GLY A 610 -6.47 22.17 -23.37
CA GLY A 610 -5.15 22.79 -23.46
C GLY A 610 -4.08 21.77 -23.12
N THR A 611 -3.31 21.35 -24.11
CA THR A 611 -2.16 20.46 -23.94
C THR A 611 -0.86 21.25 -23.95
N ARG A 612 0.12 20.82 -23.16
CA ARG A 612 1.46 21.38 -23.25
C ARG A 612 2.35 20.44 -24.08
N PRO A 613 2.98 20.90 -25.17
CA PRO A 613 3.96 20.09 -25.87
C PRO A 613 5.16 19.83 -24.94
N GLY A 614 5.71 18.62 -24.99
CA GLY A 614 6.96 18.32 -24.31
C GLY A 614 8.06 19.24 -24.82
N ARG A 615 8.91 19.76 -23.92
CA ARG A 615 10.02 20.67 -24.30
C ARG A 615 11.07 20.04 -25.24
N ILE A 616 11.04 18.72 -25.37
CA ILE A 616 11.85 17.91 -26.27
C ILE A 616 10.86 16.98 -26.98
N VAL A 617 11.02 16.75 -28.29
CA VAL A 617 10.15 15.89 -29.12
C VAL A 617 9.93 14.47 -28.54
N GLN A 618 10.78 14.06 -27.61
CA GLN A 618 10.73 12.78 -26.90
C GLN A 618 9.90 12.78 -25.61
N ILE A 619 9.50 13.95 -25.09
CA ILE A 619 8.63 14.07 -23.92
C ILE A 619 7.18 14.15 -24.42
N PRO A 620 6.32 13.18 -24.07
CA PRO A 620 4.94 13.22 -24.55
C PRO A 620 4.15 14.40 -23.92
N PRO A 621 3.08 14.86 -24.58
CA PRO A 621 2.26 15.94 -24.05
C PRO A 621 1.46 15.48 -22.84
N HIS A 622 1.03 16.44 -22.01
CA HIS A 622 0.06 16.22 -20.94
C HIS A 622 -1.05 17.29 -21.02
N VAL A 623 -2.22 16.99 -20.47
CA VAL A 623 -3.30 17.98 -20.34
C VAL A 623 -3.00 18.94 -19.20
N ALA A 624 -2.95 20.24 -19.51
CA ALA A 624 -2.66 21.31 -18.56
C ALA A 624 -3.92 22.04 -18.12
N LEU A 625 -4.90 22.19 -19.03
CA LEU A 625 -6.10 22.96 -18.76
C LEU A 625 -7.30 22.41 -19.56
N VAL A 626 -8.50 22.54 -19.00
CA VAL A 626 -9.76 22.19 -19.64
C VAL A 626 -10.75 23.32 -19.39
N THR A 627 -11.45 23.76 -20.42
CA THR A 627 -12.44 24.84 -20.36
C THR A 627 -13.58 24.59 -21.35
N LEU A 628 -14.73 25.22 -21.12
CA LEU A 628 -15.88 25.19 -22.04
C LEU A 628 -16.01 26.46 -22.87
N ILE A 629 -15.21 27.48 -22.55
CA ILE A 629 -15.18 28.77 -23.25
C ILE A 629 -14.00 28.75 -24.22
N PRO A 630 -14.19 29.16 -25.50
CA PRO A 630 -13.09 29.26 -26.45
C PRO A 630 -11.95 30.11 -25.88
N PRO A 631 -10.71 29.61 -25.89
CA PRO A 631 -9.56 30.37 -25.39
C PRO A 631 -9.28 31.56 -26.30
N GLU A 632 -9.09 32.75 -25.73
CA GLU A 632 -8.91 34.00 -26.48
C GLU A 632 -7.53 34.11 -27.17
N THR A 633 -6.53 33.35 -26.71
CA THR A 633 -5.16 33.37 -27.27
C THR A 633 -4.53 31.98 -27.27
N GLU A 634 -3.82 31.63 -28.35
CA GLU A 634 -2.81 30.56 -28.39
C GLU A 634 -1.59 30.99 -27.57
N GLY A 635 -1.73 31.00 -26.24
CA GLY A 635 -0.67 31.33 -25.31
C GLY A 635 0.30 30.17 -25.11
N GLU A 636 0.32 29.63 -23.90
CA GLU A 636 1.29 28.61 -23.47
C GLU A 636 0.87 27.16 -23.76
N TRP A 637 -0.33 26.98 -24.33
CA TRP A 637 -0.99 25.70 -24.56
C TRP A 637 -1.37 25.54 -26.03
N THR A 638 -1.28 24.31 -26.51
CA THR A 638 -1.90 23.88 -27.76
C THR A 638 -3.33 23.44 -27.45
N TRP A 639 -4.29 24.17 -28.00
CA TRP A 639 -5.70 23.95 -27.76
C TRP A 639 -6.32 23.04 -28.81
N THR A 640 -7.10 22.07 -28.34
CA THR A 640 -7.93 21.21 -29.18
C THR A 640 -9.39 21.41 -28.79
N GLU A 641 -10.23 21.74 -29.76
CA GLU A 641 -11.69 21.79 -29.59
C GLU A 641 -12.29 20.39 -29.85
N LEU A 642 -13.11 19.93 -28.91
CA LEU A 642 -13.86 18.68 -29.01
C LEU A 642 -15.37 19.02 -29.01
N PRO A 643 -16.09 18.82 -30.11
CA PRO A 643 -17.53 19.09 -30.14
C PRO A 643 -18.29 18.14 -29.19
N TRP A 644 -19.49 18.52 -28.76
CA TRP A 644 -20.42 17.69 -27.96
C TRP A 644 -21.08 16.54 -28.75
N SER A 645 -20.33 15.95 -29.66
CA SER A 645 -20.71 14.79 -30.47
C SER A 645 -19.54 13.83 -30.55
N GLY A 646 -19.80 12.55 -30.83
CA GLY A 646 -18.74 11.55 -30.93
C GLY A 646 -18.18 11.10 -29.57
N THR A 647 -16.98 10.53 -29.63
CA THR A 647 -16.33 9.87 -28.49
C THR A 647 -14.96 10.48 -28.21
N LEU A 648 -14.71 10.77 -26.93
CA LEU A 648 -13.39 11.14 -26.42
C LEU A 648 -12.61 9.87 -26.07
N GLU A 649 -11.43 9.69 -26.64
CA GLU A 649 -10.46 8.68 -26.21
C GLU A 649 -9.31 9.33 -25.46
N TRP A 650 -9.01 8.78 -24.28
CA TRP A 650 -7.93 9.25 -23.42
C TRP A 650 -6.96 8.11 -23.15
N TRP A 651 -5.78 8.24 -23.74
CA TRP A 651 -4.63 7.38 -23.48
C TRP A 651 -3.72 8.06 -22.48
N PHE A 652 -3.25 7.34 -21.47
CA PHE A 652 -2.34 7.93 -20.49
C PHE A 652 -1.36 6.96 -19.85
N ASN A 653 -0.20 7.47 -19.45
CA ASN A 653 0.71 6.78 -18.56
C ASN A 653 0.34 7.12 -17.09
N PRO A 654 0.03 6.14 -16.23
CA PRO A 654 -0.28 6.40 -14.82
C PRO A 654 0.93 6.93 -14.01
N ASP A 655 2.18 6.69 -14.40
CA ASP A 655 3.34 7.24 -13.66
C ASP A 655 3.54 8.73 -13.96
N SER A 656 3.65 9.10 -15.25
CA SER A 656 4.01 10.46 -15.67
C SER A 656 2.83 11.38 -15.97
N LEU A 657 1.61 10.83 -16.13
CA LEU A 657 0.43 11.50 -16.68
C LEU A 657 0.68 12.10 -18.08
N ASP A 658 1.55 11.44 -18.84
CA ASP A 658 1.70 11.70 -20.26
C ASP A 658 0.45 11.17 -20.97
N THR A 659 -0.15 11.97 -21.85
CA THR A 659 -1.48 11.72 -22.39
C THR A 659 -1.56 11.91 -23.90
N SER A 660 -2.40 11.12 -24.56
CA SER A 660 -2.83 11.37 -25.94
C SER A 660 -4.35 11.40 -25.96
N ILE A 661 -4.89 12.48 -26.50
CA ILE A 661 -6.32 12.73 -26.58
C ILE A 661 -6.75 12.67 -28.04
N THR A 662 -7.76 11.85 -28.32
CA THR A 662 -8.32 11.73 -29.67
C THR A 662 -9.83 11.94 -29.62
N HIS A 663 -10.34 12.75 -30.54
CA HIS A 663 -11.77 12.83 -30.83
C HIS A 663 -12.09 11.88 -31.98
N VAL A 664 -13.07 11.01 -31.79
CA VAL A 664 -13.59 10.16 -32.86
C VAL A 664 -15.01 10.59 -33.15
N SER A 665 -15.22 11.15 -34.34
CA SER A 665 -16.55 11.47 -34.85
C SER A 665 -17.29 10.16 -35.16
N THR A 666 -18.49 10.01 -34.60
CA THR A 666 -19.38 8.87 -34.81
C THR A 666 -20.22 9.01 -36.08
#